data_AF-A0A1V6EBB6-F1
#
_entry.id   AF-A0A1V6EBB6-F1
#
_cell.length_a   1.000
_cell.length_b   1.000
_cell.length_c   1.000
_cell.angle_alpha   90.00
_cell.angle_beta   90.00
_cell.angle_gamma   90.00
#
_symmetry.space_group_name_H-M   'P 1'
#
loop_
_entity.id
_entity.type
_entity.pdbx_description
1 polymer ?
#
loop_
_entity_poly.entity_id
_entity_poly.type
_entity_poly.pdbx_seq_one_letter_code
_entity_poly.pdbx_strand_id
1 'polypeptide(L)'
;MTVPFFRLLKSEDKESALSSAVASLRTKMPDPATVFQIDPAKLSKVPNSPFAYWVGDEIRELFTKYPPFEGEGRTVKQGLATADDFRFVRAWWEVPAEHRLDAGNGLDWRENLPAFQAWCRKRTHEGKYWVPFAKGGEYSPYYADIHLVVNWKNEGAEIKNFADPKSGKTYSRPQNTEFYFQPGVTYPFRSSKGFSCGALRAGAIFALQGSSIFESPENLKKCLVFFNSDEVRGLLFLITSANAWQTGYISIIPYNIIFNNSYENDLINALNYIDSAYETKNYFIIRRENDVKKYIKIIADLHKNNFGAVIFDNIESLNQFKDSHAKIVDELYSEPFSYGESYISICIGCCFGRFDIRIACNPSLTPSLPDPFDPLPVCPPAMLVGTDGLPARPENIASEAWLRARPNAITLPPEPFRSQKITASEYPLEIPWDGILVDDPEDSRDIISRLRAVLTYLHGTNADAKERELCSELAVRDLREYLRKPSLFFNAHLKRYSKSRRKAPIYWPLQTRDGRYTLWLYYPRLTADTLYGCINILEAKIRLEQRKLELARIDLEKSEGKAERTRVEELTEFIAALTEMKEELERVAALPYKPNLDDGVQITAAPLWRLFRLTSLQKELKVTWEKLENGDYDWAHLAYSIWPDRVREKCRNDRSLAIAHGLENICEQKPLTDKDEKKKRGRKAKPAFEPDEELEYDED
;
A
#
# COMPACT_ATOMS: atom_id res chain seq x y z
N MET A 1 -38.91 17.42 32.64
CA MET A 1 -39.78 16.25 32.98
C MET A 1 -39.03 15.03 32.50
N THR A 2 -38.83 14.00 33.34
CA THR A 2 -38.07 12.82 32.95
C THR A 2 -38.94 11.87 32.13
N VAL A 3 -38.41 11.42 30.99
CA VAL A 3 -39.06 10.48 30.08
C VAL A 3 -38.35 9.11 30.20
N PRO A 4 -39.10 8.01 30.35
CA PRO A 4 -38.53 6.67 30.35
C PRO A 4 -38.21 6.18 28.93
N PHE A 5 -37.02 5.61 28.75
CA PHE A 5 -36.58 4.95 27.53
C PHE A 5 -36.27 3.48 27.82
N PHE A 6 -36.77 2.59 26.95
CA PHE A 6 -36.61 1.14 27.08
C PHE A 6 -35.59 0.63 26.06
N ARG A 7 -34.51 0.00 26.53
CA ARG A 7 -33.45 -0.55 25.67
C ARG A 7 -33.57 -2.06 25.54
N LEU A 8 -34.17 -2.51 24.44
CA LEU A 8 -34.45 -3.93 24.18
C LEU A 8 -33.70 -4.48 22.95
N LEU A 9 -32.65 -3.78 22.50
CA LEU A 9 -31.94 -4.09 21.26
C LEU A 9 -31.29 -5.49 21.23
N LYS A 10 -30.98 -6.05 22.40
CA LYS A 10 -30.34 -7.37 22.56
C LYS A 10 -31.33 -8.48 22.90
N SER A 11 -32.62 -8.19 23.07
CA SER A 11 -33.62 -9.20 23.41
C SER A 11 -34.13 -9.90 22.17
N GLU A 12 -34.12 -11.24 22.18
CA GLU A 12 -34.76 -12.06 21.14
C GLU A 12 -36.28 -11.95 21.23
N ASP A 13 -36.83 -12.01 22.45
CA ASP A 13 -38.24 -11.74 22.74
C ASP A 13 -38.40 -10.32 23.29
N LYS A 14 -38.76 -9.38 22.41
CA LYS A 14 -38.93 -7.97 22.77
C LYS A 14 -40.21 -7.70 23.55
N GLU A 15 -41.24 -8.52 23.38
CA GLU A 15 -42.54 -8.32 24.00
C GLU A 15 -42.49 -8.62 25.50
N SER A 16 -41.94 -9.79 25.85
CA SER A 16 -41.72 -10.17 27.24
C SER A 16 -40.77 -9.20 27.92
N ALA A 17 -39.67 -8.84 27.25
CA ALA A 17 -38.68 -7.91 27.81
C ALA A 17 -39.23 -6.50 28.03
N LEU A 18 -40.08 -5.98 27.12
CA LEU A 18 -40.76 -4.71 27.32
C LEU A 18 -41.72 -4.76 28.51
N SER A 19 -42.51 -5.83 28.60
CA SER A 19 -43.48 -6.02 29.69
C SER A 19 -42.78 -6.06 31.05
N SER A 20 -41.67 -6.79 31.18
CA SER A 20 -40.83 -6.81 32.38
C SER A 20 -40.23 -5.44 32.69
N ALA A 21 -39.72 -4.72 31.69
CA ALA A 21 -39.14 -3.41 31.87
C ALA A 21 -40.18 -2.38 32.35
N VAL A 22 -41.39 -2.37 31.77
CA VAL A 22 -42.51 -1.53 32.21
C VAL A 22 -42.97 -1.90 33.62
N ALA A 23 -43.04 -3.19 33.95
CA ALA A 23 -43.39 -3.63 35.30
C ALA A 23 -42.37 -3.15 36.34
N SER A 24 -41.07 -3.27 36.05
CA SER A 24 -39.97 -2.81 36.91
C SER A 24 -40.02 -1.28 37.14
N LEU A 25 -40.36 -0.51 36.11
CA LEU A 25 -40.53 0.93 36.21
C LEU A 25 -41.72 1.30 37.11
N ARG A 26 -42.85 0.58 36.98
CA ARG A 26 -44.06 0.80 37.80
C ARG A 26 -43.83 0.48 39.28
N THR A 27 -42.99 -0.52 39.58
CA THR A 27 -42.62 -0.87 40.95
C THR A 27 -41.52 0.01 41.54
N LYS A 28 -41.09 1.07 40.82
CA LYS A 28 -39.99 1.98 41.21
C LYS A 28 -38.65 1.24 41.44
N MET A 29 -38.49 0.08 40.83
CA MET A 29 -37.23 -0.67 40.80
C MET A 29 -36.84 -0.93 39.34
N PRO A 30 -36.61 0.13 38.54
CA PRO A 30 -36.26 -0.03 37.14
C PRO A 30 -34.94 -0.79 37.03
N ASP A 31 -34.90 -1.79 36.16
CA ASP A 31 -33.65 -2.45 35.82
C ASP A 31 -32.76 -1.47 35.04
N PRO A 32 -31.59 -1.08 35.59
CA PRO A 32 -30.72 -0.08 34.96
C PRO A 32 -30.11 -0.55 33.63
N ALA A 33 -30.18 -1.85 33.31
CA ALA A 33 -29.76 -2.36 32.01
C ALA A 33 -30.79 -2.10 30.89
N THR A 34 -32.07 -1.98 31.24
CA THR A 34 -33.19 -1.97 30.28
C THR A 34 -34.07 -0.72 30.36
N VAL A 35 -34.07 0.01 31.47
CA VAL A 35 -34.91 1.18 31.71
C VAL A 35 -34.05 2.40 32.06
N PHE A 36 -34.17 3.47 31.28
CA PHE A 36 -33.41 4.70 31.46
C PHE A 36 -34.36 5.89 31.60
N GLN A 37 -34.24 6.66 32.69
CA GLN A 37 -35.05 7.85 32.90
C GLN A 37 -34.20 9.10 32.67
N ILE A 38 -34.55 9.92 31.67
CA ILE A 38 -33.77 11.10 31.30
C ILE A 38 -34.67 12.30 30.99
N ASP A 39 -34.22 13.50 31.33
CA ASP A 39 -34.85 14.72 30.83
C ASP A 39 -34.41 14.96 29.37
N PRO A 40 -35.34 15.02 28.39
CA PRO A 40 -34.98 15.21 26.98
C PRO A 40 -34.11 16.44 26.70
N ALA A 41 -34.20 17.50 27.52
CA ALA A 41 -33.34 18.69 27.40
C ALA A 41 -31.86 18.37 27.64
N LYS A 42 -31.52 17.24 28.28
CA LYS A 42 -30.13 16.80 28.45
C LYS A 42 -29.55 16.20 27.16
N LEU A 43 -30.38 15.73 26.23
CA LEU A 43 -29.91 15.15 24.96
C LEU A 43 -29.26 16.19 24.05
N SER A 44 -29.67 17.47 24.14
CA SER A 44 -29.09 18.57 23.37
C SER A 44 -27.69 18.99 23.84
N LYS A 45 -27.20 18.47 24.97
CA LYS A 45 -25.81 18.71 25.42
C LYS A 45 -24.78 18.02 24.52
N VAL A 46 -25.18 16.99 23.78
CA VAL A 46 -24.32 16.29 22.83
C VAL A 46 -24.59 16.86 21.43
N PRO A 47 -23.57 17.27 20.65
CA PRO A 47 -23.81 17.87 19.34
C PRO A 47 -24.54 16.90 18.39
N ASN A 48 -25.42 17.46 17.54
CA ASN A 48 -26.40 16.73 16.72
C ASN A 48 -27.47 15.96 17.51
N SER A 49 -27.57 16.17 18.82
CA SER A 49 -28.60 15.62 19.71
C SER A 49 -28.87 14.11 19.50
N PRO A 50 -27.84 13.24 19.47
CA PRO A 50 -28.06 11.80 19.33
C PRO A 50 -28.94 11.31 20.46
N PHE A 51 -29.79 10.32 20.15
CA PHE A 51 -30.73 9.73 21.10
C PHE A 51 -30.06 8.78 22.09
N ALA A 52 -28.94 9.21 22.67
CA ALA A 52 -28.06 8.47 23.56
C ALA A 52 -28.53 8.55 25.02
N TYR A 53 -29.78 8.14 25.26
CA TYR A 53 -30.43 8.21 26.58
C TYR A 53 -29.72 7.33 27.64
N TRP A 54 -28.97 6.32 27.22
CA TRP A 54 -28.25 5.37 28.09
C TRP A 54 -26.93 5.91 28.65
N VAL A 55 -26.51 7.09 28.21
CA VAL A 55 -25.23 7.71 28.62
C VAL A 55 -25.41 8.43 29.97
N GLY A 56 -24.38 8.47 30.81
CA GLY A 56 -24.39 9.23 32.06
C GLY A 56 -24.25 10.74 31.83
N ASP A 57 -24.67 11.57 32.78
CA ASP A 57 -24.54 13.03 32.67
C ASP A 57 -23.08 13.50 32.61
N GLU A 58 -22.18 12.81 33.31
CA GLU A 58 -20.73 13.07 33.28
C GLU A 58 -20.15 13.07 31.85
N ILE A 59 -20.54 12.11 31.02
CA ILE A 59 -20.09 12.01 29.62
C ILE A 59 -20.71 13.13 28.76
N ARG A 60 -21.98 13.50 29.01
CA ARG A 60 -22.63 14.61 28.29
C ARG A 60 -21.97 15.94 28.61
N GLU A 61 -21.57 16.13 29.87
CA GLU A 61 -20.94 17.36 30.33
C GLU A 61 -19.55 17.58 29.72
N LEU A 62 -18.87 16.54 29.25
CA LEU A 62 -17.60 16.68 28.51
C LEU A 62 -17.72 17.60 27.29
N PHE A 63 -18.80 17.48 26.51
CA PHE A 63 -19.05 18.29 25.32
C PHE A 63 -19.34 19.76 25.63
N THR A 64 -19.71 20.07 26.87
CA THR A 64 -19.93 21.45 27.34
C THR A 64 -18.74 22.00 28.13
N LYS A 65 -18.00 21.13 28.83
CA LYS A 65 -16.86 21.49 29.70
C LYS A 65 -15.61 21.78 28.88
N TYR A 66 -15.37 21.00 27.84
CA TYR A 66 -14.17 21.11 27.00
C TYR A 66 -14.52 21.63 25.60
N PRO A 67 -13.63 22.41 24.97
CA PRO A 67 -13.85 22.87 23.61
C PRO A 67 -13.87 21.70 22.62
N PRO A 68 -14.55 21.83 21.47
CA PRO A 68 -14.42 20.87 20.39
C PRO A 68 -12.97 20.78 19.88
N PHE A 69 -12.65 19.67 19.22
CA PHE A 69 -11.33 19.49 18.62
C PHE A 69 -11.03 20.57 17.58
N GLU A 70 -11.97 20.88 16.68
CA GLU A 70 -11.79 21.94 15.70
C GLU A 70 -11.82 23.33 16.36
N GLY A 71 -10.76 24.10 16.16
CA GLY A 71 -10.54 25.40 16.81
C GLY A 71 -9.06 25.63 17.13
N GLU A 72 -8.65 26.87 17.36
CA GLU A 72 -7.28 27.20 17.81
C GLU A 72 -6.16 26.61 16.92
N GLY A 73 -6.38 26.55 15.60
CA GLY A 73 -5.42 26.00 14.63
C GLY A 73 -5.57 24.49 14.35
N ARG A 74 -6.37 23.77 15.15
CA ARG A 74 -6.75 22.38 14.92
C ARG A 74 -7.85 22.27 13.88
N THR A 75 -7.75 21.30 12.98
CA THR A 75 -8.81 21.06 11.99
C THR A 75 -8.83 19.63 11.48
N VAL A 76 -9.98 19.20 10.98
CA VAL A 76 -10.17 17.90 10.35
C VAL A 76 -10.63 18.11 8.91
N LYS A 77 -9.92 17.52 7.94
CA LYS A 77 -10.17 17.73 6.52
C LYS A 77 -10.31 16.41 5.77
N GLN A 78 -11.20 16.41 4.78
CA GLN A 78 -11.27 15.37 3.75
C GLN A 78 -10.37 15.72 2.57
N GLY A 79 -9.79 14.71 1.95
CA GLY A 79 -8.79 14.93 0.90
C GLY A 79 -9.30 14.70 -0.52
N LEU A 80 -8.40 14.24 -1.38
CA LEU A 80 -8.63 13.96 -2.80
C LEU A 80 -9.66 12.86 -3.01
N ALA A 81 -10.62 13.09 -3.92
CA ALA A 81 -11.35 12.03 -4.59
C ALA A 81 -10.83 11.86 -6.02
N THR A 82 -10.22 10.71 -6.32
CA THR A 82 -9.58 10.42 -7.61
C THR A 82 -10.59 10.16 -8.73
N ALA A 83 -11.75 9.59 -8.39
CA ALA A 83 -12.80 9.09 -9.28
C ALA A 83 -12.38 7.93 -10.22
N ASP A 84 -11.09 7.72 -10.46
CA ASP A 84 -10.53 6.54 -11.13
C ASP A 84 -9.19 6.13 -10.50
N ASP A 85 -9.24 5.18 -9.57
CA ASP A 85 -8.03 4.68 -8.91
C ASP A 85 -7.14 3.84 -9.83
N PHE A 86 -7.73 3.18 -10.84
CA PHE A 86 -6.95 2.35 -11.73
C PHE A 86 -6.05 3.21 -12.62
N ARG A 87 -6.51 4.40 -13.01
CA ARG A 87 -5.73 5.41 -13.71
C ARG A 87 -4.71 6.12 -12.82
N PHE A 88 -5.15 6.71 -11.69
CA PHE A 88 -4.33 7.71 -10.97
C PHE A 88 -3.54 7.17 -9.77
N VAL A 89 -3.79 5.94 -9.31
CA VAL A 89 -3.19 5.41 -8.08
C VAL A 89 -2.38 4.15 -8.38
N ARG A 90 -1.22 3.99 -7.74
CA ARG A 90 -0.37 2.80 -7.83
C ARG A 90 0.05 2.36 -6.43
N ALA A 91 0.43 1.10 -6.28
CA ALA A 91 1.28 0.74 -5.15
C ALA A 91 2.69 1.31 -5.39
N TRP A 92 3.39 1.74 -4.34
CA TRP A 92 4.65 2.47 -4.49
C TRP A 92 5.74 1.67 -5.23
N TRP A 93 5.72 0.34 -5.15
CA TRP A 93 6.63 -0.57 -5.85
C TRP A 93 6.29 -0.80 -7.32
N GLU A 94 5.13 -0.34 -7.81
CA GLU A 94 4.79 -0.42 -9.24
C GLU A 94 5.50 0.63 -10.08
N VAL A 95 5.92 1.74 -9.48
CA VAL A 95 6.43 2.91 -10.21
C VAL A 95 7.93 3.06 -10.03
N PRO A 96 8.64 3.70 -10.97
CA PRO A 96 10.07 3.96 -10.85
C PRO A 96 10.36 4.79 -9.59
N ALA A 97 11.43 4.45 -8.88
CA ALA A 97 11.90 5.21 -7.72
C ALA A 97 12.26 6.65 -8.10
N GLU A 98 12.77 6.80 -9.32
CA GLU A 98 13.10 8.05 -9.99
C GLU A 98 11.91 9.01 -10.06
N HIS A 99 10.69 8.49 -10.15
CA HIS A 99 9.48 9.29 -10.28
C HIS A 99 8.75 9.54 -8.94
N ARG A 100 9.15 8.87 -7.85
CA ARG A 100 8.54 9.03 -6.52
C ARG A 100 9.03 10.30 -5.82
N LEU A 101 8.13 10.97 -5.10
CA LEU A 101 8.48 12.15 -4.32
C LEU A 101 9.54 11.82 -3.25
N ASP A 102 10.62 12.58 -3.24
CA ASP A 102 11.81 12.38 -2.41
C ASP A 102 11.88 13.38 -1.24
N ALA A 103 10.77 13.53 -0.52
CA ALA A 103 10.60 14.57 0.50
C ALA A 103 11.61 14.53 1.66
N GLY A 104 12.28 13.40 1.90
CA GLY A 104 13.37 13.30 2.89
C GLY A 104 14.66 14.06 2.53
N ASN A 105 14.82 14.47 1.26
CA ASN A 105 15.95 15.31 0.80
C ASN A 105 15.60 16.81 0.80
N GLY A 106 14.40 17.18 1.27
CA GLY A 106 13.92 18.55 1.35
C GLY A 106 14.34 19.27 2.63
N LEU A 107 13.67 20.38 2.90
CA LEU A 107 13.75 21.10 4.17
C LEU A 107 13.13 20.26 5.30
N ASP A 108 13.57 20.45 6.55
CA ASP A 108 12.83 19.89 7.68
C ASP A 108 11.48 20.58 7.79
N TRP A 109 10.40 19.79 7.70
CA TRP A 109 9.04 20.27 7.77
C TRP A 109 8.71 20.94 9.11
N ARG A 110 9.46 20.62 10.17
CA ARG A 110 9.31 21.21 11.51
C ARG A 110 9.83 22.64 11.59
N GLU A 111 10.83 22.99 10.76
CA GLU A 111 11.41 24.33 10.75
C GLU A 111 10.53 25.31 9.98
N ASN A 112 10.04 24.91 8.80
CA ASN A 112 9.21 25.77 7.95
C ASN A 112 8.29 24.94 7.06
N LEU A 113 7.10 24.61 7.59
CA LEU A 113 6.10 23.82 6.89
C LEU A 113 5.68 24.44 5.53
N PRO A 114 5.36 25.75 5.42
CA PRO A 114 5.03 26.34 4.12
C PRO A 114 6.14 26.19 3.06
N ALA A 115 7.40 26.40 3.45
CA ALA A 115 8.54 26.24 2.54
C ALA A 115 8.73 24.77 2.13
N PHE A 116 8.54 23.83 3.07
CA PHE A 116 8.55 22.40 2.79
C PHE A 116 7.44 22.00 1.78
N GLN A 117 6.20 22.46 1.98
CA GLN A 117 5.11 22.19 1.05
C GLN A 117 5.38 22.78 -0.34
N ALA A 118 5.90 24.01 -0.41
CA ALA A 118 6.29 24.65 -1.67
C ALA A 118 7.40 23.86 -2.39
N TRP A 119 8.38 23.36 -1.64
CA TRP A 119 9.42 22.47 -2.15
C TRP A 119 8.79 21.20 -2.74
N CYS A 120 7.90 20.51 -2.02
CA CYS A 120 7.23 19.31 -2.53
C CYS A 120 6.44 19.58 -3.82
N ARG A 121 5.70 20.70 -3.88
CA ARG A 121 4.97 21.11 -5.10
C ARG A 121 5.90 21.27 -6.28
N LYS A 122 7.03 21.97 -6.09
CA LYS A 122 8.04 22.18 -7.13
C LYS A 122 8.57 20.84 -7.67
N ARG A 123 8.86 19.88 -6.78
CA ARG A 123 9.34 18.54 -7.16
C ARG A 123 8.39 17.81 -8.11
N THR A 124 7.08 18.05 -8.01
CA THR A 124 6.09 17.43 -8.93
C THR A 124 6.20 17.90 -10.39
N HIS A 125 6.87 19.03 -10.65
CA HIS A 125 7.23 19.52 -11.98
C HIS A 125 8.62 19.02 -12.43
N GLU A 126 9.44 18.53 -11.50
CA GLU A 126 10.81 18.06 -11.73
C GLU A 126 10.88 16.51 -11.85
N GLY A 127 9.77 15.89 -12.27
CA GLY A 127 9.70 14.44 -12.47
C GLY A 127 9.41 13.62 -11.22
N LYS A 128 9.23 14.23 -10.04
CA LYS A 128 8.96 13.55 -8.76
C LYS A 128 7.48 13.61 -8.39
N TYR A 129 6.64 13.00 -9.20
CA TYR A 129 5.19 13.19 -9.17
C TYR A 129 4.36 12.03 -8.63
N TRP A 130 4.95 10.86 -8.38
CA TRP A 130 4.28 9.82 -7.61
C TRP A 130 4.40 10.13 -6.13
N VAL A 131 3.34 10.75 -5.60
CA VAL A 131 3.29 11.26 -4.23
C VAL A 131 2.65 10.22 -3.31
N PRO A 132 3.20 9.91 -2.12
CA PRO A 132 2.56 9.04 -1.13
C PRO A 132 1.09 9.43 -0.90
N PHE A 133 0.20 8.43 -0.87
CA PHE A 133 -1.24 8.67 -0.86
C PHE A 133 -1.95 7.90 0.27
N ALA A 134 -2.36 8.62 1.31
CA ALA A 134 -3.10 8.07 2.44
C ALA A 134 -4.58 7.89 2.06
N LYS A 135 -5.01 6.62 1.93
CA LYS A 135 -6.36 6.26 1.46
C LYS A 135 -7.08 5.28 2.39
N GLY A 136 -7.04 5.57 3.68
CA GLY A 136 -7.75 4.82 4.72
C GLY A 136 -7.07 3.54 5.19
N GLY A 137 -6.31 2.85 4.33
CA GLY A 137 -5.43 1.74 4.73
C GLY A 137 -6.16 0.57 5.41
N GLU A 138 -5.36 -0.37 5.92
CA GLU A 138 -5.85 -1.41 6.83
C GLU A 138 -6.04 -0.82 8.24
N TYR A 139 -7.00 -1.34 9.00
CA TYR A 139 -7.18 -0.93 10.40
C TYR A 139 -5.90 -1.26 11.18
N SER A 140 -5.22 -0.25 11.68
CA SER A 140 -4.02 -0.42 12.50
C SER A 140 -3.91 0.78 13.45
N PRO A 141 -4.08 0.58 14.77
CA PRO A 141 -3.89 1.66 15.74
C PRO A 141 -2.48 2.23 15.66
N TYR A 142 -2.37 3.56 15.76
CA TYR A 142 -1.14 4.33 15.71
C TYR A 142 -0.38 4.32 14.38
N TYR A 143 -0.63 3.34 13.51
CA TYR A 143 0.10 3.10 12.28
C TYR A 143 -0.77 3.30 11.04
N ALA A 144 -0.23 3.97 10.02
CA ALA A 144 -0.87 4.08 8.71
C ALA A 144 0.00 3.42 7.64
N ASP A 145 -0.51 2.35 7.04
CA ASP A 145 0.14 1.69 5.90
C ASP A 145 -0.04 2.50 4.61
N ILE A 146 0.79 3.52 4.40
CA ILE A 146 0.81 4.33 3.17
C ILE A 146 1.60 3.57 2.08
N HIS A 147 0.96 2.53 1.53
CA HIS A 147 1.50 1.70 0.45
C HIS A 147 1.15 2.21 -0.95
N LEU A 148 0.30 3.24 -1.05
CA LEU A 148 -0.16 3.82 -2.31
C LEU A 148 0.56 5.12 -2.63
N VAL A 149 0.68 5.40 -3.91
CA VAL A 149 1.09 6.68 -4.47
C VAL A 149 0.05 7.16 -5.49
N VAL A 150 -0.13 8.47 -5.59
CA VAL A 150 -1.01 9.11 -6.57
C VAL A 150 -0.19 9.89 -7.59
N ASN A 151 -0.58 9.83 -8.86
CA ASN A 151 0.01 10.68 -9.89
C ASN A 151 -0.41 12.12 -9.65
N TRP A 152 0.51 12.93 -9.13
CA TRP A 152 0.33 14.35 -8.87
C TRP A 152 1.20 15.23 -9.77
N LYS A 153 1.47 14.76 -11.00
CA LYS A 153 2.35 15.44 -11.96
C LYS A 153 1.88 16.86 -12.24
N ASN A 154 2.84 17.79 -12.20
CA ASN A 154 2.60 19.22 -12.38
C ASN A 154 1.45 19.72 -11.47
N GLU A 155 1.53 19.42 -10.18
CA GLU A 155 0.49 19.68 -9.17
C GLU A 155 -0.90 19.12 -9.52
N GLY A 156 -0.93 17.91 -10.08
CA GLY A 156 -2.16 17.19 -10.42
C GLY A 156 -2.87 17.75 -11.66
N ALA A 157 -2.14 18.28 -12.64
CA ALA A 157 -2.73 18.87 -13.85
C ALA A 157 -3.68 17.89 -14.57
N GLU A 158 -3.26 16.63 -14.71
CA GLU A 158 -4.06 15.58 -15.36
C GLU A 158 -5.37 15.30 -14.62
N ILE A 159 -5.28 15.07 -13.30
CA ILE A 159 -6.43 14.69 -12.47
C ILE A 159 -7.37 15.87 -12.25
N LYS A 160 -6.88 17.11 -12.18
CA LYS A 160 -7.73 18.34 -12.13
C LYS A 160 -8.54 18.52 -13.41
N ASN A 161 -8.01 18.08 -14.56
CA ASN A 161 -8.71 18.11 -15.84
C ASN A 161 -9.53 16.83 -16.11
N PHE A 162 -9.56 15.86 -15.17
CA PHE A 162 -10.35 14.65 -15.33
C PHE A 162 -11.85 14.97 -15.20
N ALA A 163 -12.48 15.17 -16.35
CA ALA A 163 -13.84 15.65 -16.49
C ALA A 163 -14.52 14.98 -17.68
N ASP A 164 -15.84 15.03 -17.69
CA ASP A 164 -16.64 14.63 -18.82
C ASP A 164 -16.32 15.50 -20.04
N PRO A 165 -15.84 14.93 -21.15
CA PRO A 165 -15.48 15.68 -22.36
C PRO A 165 -16.64 16.48 -22.97
N LYS A 166 -17.89 16.06 -22.76
CA LYS A 166 -19.08 16.72 -23.30
C LYS A 166 -19.62 17.79 -22.38
N SER A 167 -19.74 17.48 -21.08
CA SER A 167 -20.37 18.38 -20.11
C SER A 167 -19.39 19.30 -19.37
N GLY A 168 -18.08 19.00 -19.40
CA GLY A 168 -17.07 19.70 -18.59
C GLY A 168 -17.25 19.52 -17.08
N LYS A 169 -18.10 18.56 -16.67
CA LYS A 169 -18.29 18.21 -15.27
C LYS A 169 -17.10 17.38 -14.83
N THR A 170 -16.32 17.91 -13.88
CA THR A 170 -15.20 17.19 -13.30
C THR A 170 -15.68 15.88 -12.67
N TYR A 171 -14.91 14.81 -12.83
CA TYR A 171 -15.11 13.53 -12.16
C TYR A 171 -14.37 13.55 -10.82
N SER A 172 -13.08 13.90 -10.86
CA SER A 172 -12.23 14.01 -9.67
C SER A 172 -12.57 15.24 -8.81
N ARG A 173 -12.22 15.21 -7.52
CA ARG A 173 -12.37 16.34 -6.60
C ARG A 173 -11.10 16.51 -5.77
N PRO A 174 -10.11 17.27 -6.26
CA PRO A 174 -9.06 17.83 -5.41
C PRO A 174 -9.66 18.79 -4.39
N GLN A 175 -9.61 18.42 -3.11
CA GLN A 175 -10.10 19.25 -2.00
C GLN A 175 -8.99 19.47 -0.98
N ASN A 176 -9.07 20.62 -0.30
CA ASN A 176 -8.16 21.01 0.78
C ASN A 176 -6.68 20.85 0.38
N THR A 177 -6.36 21.26 -0.86
CA THR A 177 -5.03 21.08 -1.47
C THR A 177 -3.94 21.86 -0.76
N GLU A 178 -4.31 22.86 0.04
CA GLU A 178 -3.44 23.62 0.93
C GLU A 178 -2.85 22.77 2.06
N PHE A 179 -3.51 21.67 2.46
CA PHE A 179 -3.01 20.71 3.45
C PHE A 179 -2.18 19.58 2.84
N TYR A 180 -2.02 19.54 1.51
CA TYR A 180 -1.21 18.49 0.89
C TYR A 180 0.26 18.64 1.30
N PHE A 181 0.94 17.52 1.46
CA PHE A 181 2.32 17.41 1.96
C PHE A 181 2.49 17.74 3.45
N GLN A 182 1.46 18.23 4.15
CA GLN A 182 1.54 18.49 5.59
C GLN A 182 1.39 17.17 6.38
N PRO A 183 2.25 16.90 7.38
CA PRO A 183 2.04 15.78 8.28
C PRO A 183 0.82 15.99 9.18
N GLY A 184 0.21 14.90 9.63
CA GLY A 184 -1.03 14.94 10.39
C GLY A 184 -1.38 13.56 10.93
N VAL A 185 -2.62 13.35 11.35
CA VAL A 185 -3.13 12.03 11.74
C VAL A 185 -4.22 11.61 10.76
N THR A 186 -4.03 10.49 10.05
CA THR A 186 -4.99 9.97 9.06
C THR A 186 -5.81 8.83 9.65
N TYR A 187 -7.06 8.72 9.22
CA TYR A 187 -7.94 7.62 9.62
C TYR A 187 -8.80 7.12 8.45
N PRO A 188 -9.18 5.83 8.41
CA PRO A 188 -10.13 5.32 7.45
C PRO A 188 -11.49 5.97 7.66
N PHE A 189 -12.13 6.38 6.56
CA PHE A 189 -13.49 6.91 6.61
C PHE A 189 -14.51 5.89 7.15
N ARG A 190 -14.27 4.59 6.95
CA ARG A 190 -15.16 3.51 7.41
C ARG A 190 -14.32 2.29 7.81
N SER A 191 -14.67 1.67 8.94
CA SER A 191 -14.01 0.45 9.42
C SER A 191 -14.98 -0.41 10.22
N SER A 192 -15.05 -1.71 9.91
CA SER A 192 -15.86 -2.67 10.69
C SER A 192 -15.23 -3.01 12.05
N LYS A 193 -13.93 -2.76 12.23
CA LYS A 193 -13.17 -3.01 13.46
C LYS A 193 -13.16 -1.83 14.46
N GLY A 194 -13.92 -0.78 14.17
CA GLY A 194 -13.98 0.44 14.98
C GLY A 194 -13.09 1.58 14.44
N PHE A 195 -13.00 2.68 15.18
CA PHE A 195 -12.15 3.81 14.84
C PHE A 195 -10.69 3.56 15.25
N SER A 196 -9.78 3.86 14.35
CA SER A 196 -8.34 3.94 14.63
C SER A 196 -7.73 4.99 13.71
N CYS A 197 -6.58 5.51 14.11
CA CYS A 197 -5.86 6.48 13.29
C CYS A 197 -4.35 6.23 13.38
N GLY A 198 -3.65 6.68 12.35
CA GLY A 198 -2.20 6.51 12.21
C GLY A 198 -1.53 7.80 11.76
N ALA A 199 -0.20 7.84 11.84
CA ALA A 199 0.57 8.98 11.38
C ALA A 199 0.43 9.20 9.86
N LEU A 200 -0.08 10.37 9.45
CA LEU A 200 0.06 10.88 8.10
C LEU A 200 1.46 11.48 7.97
N ARG A 201 2.25 10.87 7.10
CA ARG A 201 3.65 11.22 6.85
C ARG A 201 3.76 12.56 6.12
N ALA A 202 4.77 13.36 6.45
CA ALA A 202 5.10 14.57 5.70
C ALA A 202 5.38 14.22 4.22
N GLY A 203 5.02 15.11 3.31
CA GLY A 203 5.12 14.85 1.87
C GLY A 203 4.00 13.97 1.28
N ALA A 204 3.01 13.53 2.08
CA ALA A 204 1.88 12.75 1.57
C ALA A 204 0.69 13.62 1.14
N ILE A 205 -0.12 13.09 0.22
CA ILE A 205 -1.49 13.54 -0.07
C ILE A 205 -2.45 12.58 0.64
N PHE A 206 -3.59 13.09 1.10
CA PHE A 206 -4.62 12.30 1.76
C PHE A 206 -5.90 12.28 0.92
N ALA A 207 -6.67 11.20 1.04
CA ALA A 207 -7.88 10.95 0.27
C ALA A 207 -9.15 11.30 1.06
N LEU A 208 -10.31 11.28 0.39
CA LEU A 208 -11.60 11.24 1.10
C LEU A 208 -11.69 10.02 2.05
N GLN A 209 -11.31 8.84 1.56
CA GLN A 209 -11.32 7.60 2.36
C GLN A 209 -10.24 7.56 3.44
N GLY A 210 -9.25 8.45 3.37
CA GLY A 210 -8.18 8.64 4.35
C GLY A 210 -8.18 10.07 4.86
N SER A 211 -9.30 10.50 5.45
CA SER A 211 -9.41 11.87 5.98
C SER A 211 -8.39 12.09 7.09
N SER A 212 -8.03 13.36 7.31
CA SER A 212 -6.86 13.70 8.12
C SER A 212 -7.14 14.82 9.11
N ILE A 213 -6.44 14.75 10.23
CA ILE A 213 -6.46 15.64 11.38
C ILE A 213 -5.15 16.41 11.37
N PHE A 214 -5.24 17.73 11.47
CA PHE A 214 -4.09 18.63 11.45
C PHE A 214 -4.02 19.43 12.74
N GLU A 215 -2.80 19.55 13.25
CA GLU A 215 -2.41 20.19 14.50
C GLU A 215 -0.95 20.67 14.36
N SER A 216 -0.54 21.57 15.25
CA SER A 216 0.83 21.99 15.48
C SER A 216 1.84 20.81 15.57
N PRO A 217 3.05 20.94 14.99
CA PRO A 217 4.08 19.89 14.97
C PRO A 217 4.35 19.23 16.34
N GLU A 218 4.43 20.04 17.39
CA GLU A 218 4.71 19.61 18.77
C GLU A 218 3.58 18.77 19.41
N ASN A 219 2.37 18.83 18.88
CA ASN A 219 1.20 18.13 19.41
C ASN A 219 0.70 16.99 18.52
N LEU A 220 1.34 16.71 17.37
CA LEU A 220 0.92 15.61 16.49
C LEU A 220 0.95 14.23 17.17
N LYS A 221 2.01 13.92 17.92
CA LYS A 221 2.13 12.67 18.70
C LYS A 221 1.05 12.57 19.76
N LYS A 222 0.75 13.70 20.42
CA LYS A 222 -0.30 13.82 21.41
C LYS A 222 -1.69 13.60 20.80
N CYS A 223 -1.96 14.18 19.63
CA CYS A 223 -3.18 13.93 18.86
C CYS A 223 -3.32 12.46 18.48
N LEU A 224 -2.24 11.83 18.01
CA LEU A 224 -2.25 10.42 17.62
C LEU A 224 -2.65 9.50 18.78
N VAL A 225 -2.15 9.78 19.99
CA VAL A 225 -2.54 9.03 21.20
C VAL A 225 -3.95 9.35 21.63
N PHE A 226 -4.33 10.63 21.66
CA PHE A 226 -5.67 11.09 22.03
C PHE A 226 -6.76 10.37 21.21
N PHE A 227 -6.64 10.36 19.88
CA PHE A 227 -7.66 9.76 19.00
C PHE A 227 -7.67 8.23 18.99
N ASN A 228 -6.60 7.57 19.47
CA ASN A 228 -6.59 6.12 19.66
C ASN A 228 -7.01 5.67 21.06
N SER A 229 -7.29 6.59 21.99
CA SER A 229 -7.74 6.27 23.34
C SER A 229 -9.13 5.62 23.35
N ASP A 230 -9.37 4.77 24.34
CA ASP A 230 -10.67 4.12 24.54
C ASP A 230 -11.76 5.14 24.85
N GLU A 231 -11.44 6.22 25.57
CA GLU A 231 -12.32 7.32 25.91
C GLU A 231 -12.84 8.02 24.66
N VAL A 232 -11.94 8.46 23.77
CA VAL A 232 -12.33 9.16 22.52
C VAL A 232 -13.08 8.23 21.58
N ARG A 233 -12.69 6.95 21.49
CA ARG A 233 -13.44 5.95 20.72
C ARG A 233 -14.85 5.76 21.26
N GLY A 234 -15.00 5.67 22.58
CA GLY A 234 -16.30 5.63 23.25
C GLY A 234 -17.18 6.81 22.85
N LEU A 235 -16.64 8.04 22.93
CA LEU A 235 -17.35 9.25 22.50
C LEU A 235 -17.75 9.21 21.02
N LEU A 236 -16.85 8.75 20.14
CA LEU A 236 -17.15 8.59 18.71
C LEU A 236 -18.26 7.57 18.47
N PHE A 237 -18.30 6.46 19.20
CA PHE A 237 -19.41 5.50 19.10
C PHE A 237 -20.75 6.07 19.58
N LEU A 238 -20.75 7.09 20.45
CA LEU A 238 -21.99 7.75 20.89
C LEU A 238 -22.58 8.68 19.84
N ILE A 239 -21.73 9.39 19.09
CA ILE A 239 -22.16 10.45 18.17
C ILE A 239 -22.23 10.00 16.70
N THR A 240 -21.69 8.82 16.37
CA THR A 240 -21.73 8.27 15.01
C THR A 240 -22.75 7.16 14.87
N SER A 241 -23.39 7.08 13.70
CA SER A 241 -24.17 5.92 13.29
C SER A 241 -23.42 5.13 12.21
N ALA A 242 -23.41 3.81 12.31
CA ALA A 242 -22.93 2.88 11.27
C ALA A 242 -21.42 2.90 10.89
N ASN A 243 -20.52 3.11 11.86
CA ASN A 243 -19.05 2.99 11.68
C ASN A 243 -18.49 3.85 10.53
N ALA A 244 -19.13 4.99 10.24
CA ALA A 244 -18.68 5.97 9.26
C ALA A 244 -18.13 7.21 9.98
N TRP A 245 -16.81 7.35 9.96
CA TRP A 245 -16.04 8.35 10.68
C TRP A 245 -15.94 9.62 9.83
N GLN A 246 -17.05 10.36 9.70
CA GLN A 246 -17.05 11.61 8.94
C GLN A 246 -16.27 12.71 9.67
N THR A 247 -15.65 13.62 8.92
CA THR A 247 -14.86 14.73 9.48
C THR A 247 -15.65 15.56 10.49
N GLY A 248 -16.96 15.77 10.25
CA GLY A 248 -17.84 16.51 11.16
C GLY A 248 -17.93 15.92 12.56
N TYR A 249 -17.93 14.59 12.70
CA TYR A 249 -17.96 13.93 14.01
C TYR A 249 -16.63 14.03 14.74
N ILE A 250 -15.52 13.89 14.02
CA ILE A 250 -14.17 14.01 14.59
C ILE A 250 -13.93 15.45 15.09
N SER A 251 -14.44 16.45 14.36
CA SER A 251 -14.24 17.88 14.64
C SER A 251 -14.90 18.34 15.94
N ILE A 252 -15.98 17.68 16.36
CA ILE A 252 -16.75 18.04 17.56
C ILE A 252 -16.35 17.24 18.81
N ILE A 253 -15.35 16.36 18.71
CA ILE A 253 -14.89 15.59 19.87
C ILE A 253 -14.34 16.56 20.92
N PRO A 254 -14.75 16.46 22.20
CA PRO A 254 -14.23 17.31 23.27
C PRO A 254 -12.73 17.10 23.41
N TYR A 255 -11.96 18.18 23.36
CA TYR A 255 -10.51 18.12 23.36
C TYR A 255 -9.93 18.64 24.67
N ASN A 256 -9.26 17.74 25.38
CA ASN A 256 -8.45 18.05 26.54
C ASN A 256 -7.25 17.12 26.54
N ILE A 257 -6.06 17.66 26.76
CA ILE A 257 -4.83 16.89 26.74
C ILE A 257 -4.13 17.01 28.09
N ILE A 258 -4.00 15.89 28.80
CA ILE A 258 -3.15 15.76 29.98
C ILE A 258 -2.27 14.53 29.75
N PHE A 259 -0.97 14.74 29.46
CA PHE A 259 -0.02 13.65 29.20
C PHE A 259 1.10 13.61 30.24
N ASN A 260 1.49 12.39 30.61
CA ASN A 260 2.80 12.10 31.21
C ASN A 260 3.77 11.68 30.09
N ASN A 261 4.96 12.29 30.01
CA ASN A 261 5.91 12.11 28.90
C ASN A 261 6.55 10.70 28.76
N SER A 262 6.15 9.69 29.54
CA SER A 262 6.94 8.44 29.67
C SER A 262 6.81 7.45 28.51
N TYR A 263 6.04 7.75 27.45
CA TYR A 263 5.59 6.73 26.50
C TYR A 263 6.05 6.88 25.04
N GLU A 264 6.64 8.02 24.70
CA GLU A 264 6.94 8.39 23.32
C GLU A 264 7.90 7.39 22.63
N ASN A 265 8.91 6.92 23.37
CA ASN A 265 9.89 5.97 22.85
C ASN A 265 9.28 4.60 22.55
N ASP A 266 8.34 4.12 23.37
CA ASP A 266 7.70 2.81 23.16
C ASP A 266 6.79 2.84 21.93
N LEU A 267 6.06 3.95 21.74
CA LEU A 267 5.27 4.19 20.54
C LEU A 267 6.14 4.18 19.28
N ILE A 268 7.24 4.95 19.28
CA ILE A 268 8.16 5.03 18.14
C ILE A 268 8.74 3.65 17.82
N ASN A 269 9.18 2.89 18.83
CA ASN A 269 9.75 1.56 18.64
C ASN A 269 8.76 0.57 18.02
N ALA A 270 7.49 0.60 18.43
CA ALA A 270 6.46 -0.27 17.86
C ALA A 270 6.11 0.12 16.41
N LEU A 271 5.97 1.42 16.14
CA LEU A 271 5.69 1.91 14.79
C LEU A 271 6.82 1.53 13.82
N ASN A 272 8.06 1.76 14.22
CA ASN A 272 9.26 1.39 13.46
C ASN A 272 9.32 -0.11 13.15
N TYR A 273 8.85 -0.95 14.06
CA TYR A 273 8.74 -2.39 13.80
C TYR A 273 7.71 -2.69 12.71
N ILE A 274 6.46 -2.23 12.90
CA ILE A 274 5.35 -2.48 11.97
C ILE A 274 5.70 -1.98 10.57
N ASP A 275 6.36 -0.82 10.47
CA ASP A 275 6.80 -0.22 9.22
C ASP A 275 7.90 -0.98 8.47
N SER A 276 8.57 -1.91 9.14
CA SER A 276 9.73 -2.61 8.59
C SER A 276 9.52 -4.11 8.39
N ALA A 277 8.33 -4.63 8.72
CA ALA A 277 8.08 -6.06 8.85
C ALA A 277 8.06 -6.84 7.53
N TYR A 278 7.62 -6.22 6.43
CA TYR A 278 7.42 -6.91 5.15
C TYR A 278 8.10 -6.20 3.99
N GLU A 279 8.54 -6.96 2.98
CA GLU A 279 9.22 -6.45 1.78
C GLU A 279 8.41 -5.47 0.92
N THR A 280 7.11 -5.32 1.17
CA THR A 280 6.23 -4.33 0.54
C THR A 280 6.09 -3.04 1.35
N LYS A 281 6.72 -2.95 2.53
CA LYS A 281 6.74 -1.74 3.35
C LYS A 281 7.84 -0.78 2.92
N ASN A 282 7.58 0.52 3.07
CA ASN A 282 8.54 1.58 2.73
C ASN A 282 9.80 1.53 3.61
N TYR A 283 9.71 1.07 4.86
CA TYR A 283 10.85 0.96 5.78
C TYR A 283 11.35 -0.48 5.95
N PHE A 284 11.08 -1.36 4.99
CA PHE A 284 11.50 -2.74 5.08
C PHE A 284 13.00 -2.87 5.41
N ILE A 285 13.29 -3.67 6.46
CA ILE A 285 14.64 -4.09 6.83
C ILE A 285 14.67 -5.61 6.89
N ILE A 286 15.80 -6.21 6.54
CA ILE A 286 15.96 -7.67 6.63
C ILE A 286 16.22 -8.02 8.09
N ARG A 287 15.19 -8.54 8.79
CA ARG A 287 15.25 -8.89 10.22
C ARG A 287 15.60 -10.36 10.44
N ARG A 288 16.13 -10.67 11.62
CA ARG A 288 16.32 -12.05 12.11
C ARG A 288 15.07 -12.51 12.84
N GLU A 289 14.83 -13.82 12.87
CA GLU A 289 13.60 -14.43 13.40
C GLU A 289 13.28 -14.04 14.86
N ASN A 290 14.30 -13.95 15.71
CA ASN A 290 14.12 -13.61 17.13
C ASN A 290 13.59 -12.19 17.38
N ASP A 291 13.72 -11.28 16.42
CA ASP A 291 13.25 -9.91 16.56
C ASP A 291 11.71 -9.87 16.61
N VAL A 292 11.02 -10.64 15.77
CA VAL A 292 9.55 -10.62 15.60
C VAL A 292 8.78 -10.84 16.91
N LYS A 293 9.16 -11.86 17.69
CA LYS A 293 8.49 -12.24 18.96
C LYS A 293 8.59 -11.14 20.03
N LYS A 294 9.69 -10.39 20.05
CA LYS A 294 9.90 -9.28 21.00
C LYS A 294 8.91 -8.15 20.77
N TYR A 295 8.53 -7.88 19.52
CA TYR A 295 7.67 -6.73 19.19
C TYR A 295 6.18 -7.02 19.29
N ILE A 296 5.73 -8.25 19.03
CA ILE A 296 4.35 -8.67 19.35
C ILE A 296 4.07 -8.41 20.84
N LYS A 297 5.06 -8.70 21.70
CA LYS A 297 4.99 -8.38 23.12
C LYS A 297 4.92 -6.87 23.38
N ILE A 298 5.76 -6.05 22.72
CA ILE A 298 5.70 -4.58 22.85
C ILE A 298 4.33 -4.05 22.44
N ILE A 299 3.79 -4.47 21.30
CA ILE A 299 2.47 -4.05 20.81
C ILE A 299 1.36 -4.49 21.79
N ALA A 300 1.44 -5.71 22.32
CA ALA A 300 0.51 -6.18 23.35
C ALA A 300 0.63 -5.38 24.67
N ASP A 301 1.84 -5.02 25.08
CA ASP A 301 2.11 -4.22 26.28
C ASP A 301 1.72 -2.74 26.08
N LEU A 302 1.85 -2.20 24.86
CA LEU A 302 1.33 -0.87 24.48
C LEU A 302 -0.18 -0.78 24.70
N HIS A 303 -0.91 -1.85 24.38
CA HIS A 303 -2.36 -1.87 24.48
C HIS A 303 -2.85 -2.12 25.91
N LYS A 304 -2.13 -2.93 26.70
CA LYS A 304 -2.48 -3.17 28.11
C LYS A 304 -2.35 -1.92 28.98
N ASN A 305 -1.47 -1.00 28.63
CA ASN A 305 -1.14 0.17 29.46
C ASN A 305 -1.85 1.47 29.04
N ASN A 306 -2.70 1.44 27.99
CA ASN A 306 -3.50 2.55 27.46
C ASN A 306 -2.78 3.91 27.47
N PHE A 307 -1.49 3.93 27.14
CA PHE A 307 -0.58 5.07 27.26
C PHE A 307 -0.84 6.03 28.44
N GLY A 308 -1.27 5.55 29.62
CA GLY A 308 -1.44 6.35 30.85
C GLY A 308 -2.08 7.75 30.71
N ALA A 309 -2.84 8.02 29.64
CA ALA A 309 -3.32 9.35 29.34
C ALA A 309 -4.67 9.51 30.02
N VAL A 310 -4.68 10.21 31.16
CA VAL A 310 -5.92 10.69 31.78
C VAL A 310 -6.40 11.86 30.93
N ILE A 311 -7.08 11.55 29.82
CA ILE A 311 -7.50 12.57 28.84
C ILE A 311 -8.64 13.44 29.41
N PHE A 312 -9.48 12.83 30.23
CA PHE A 312 -10.51 13.48 31.03
C PHE A 312 -10.30 13.08 32.49
N ASP A 313 -10.81 13.87 33.44
CA ASP A 313 -10.88 13.44 34.86
C ASP A 313 -11.43 12.00 34.94
N ASN A 314 -10.98 11.17 35.89
CA ASN A 314 -11.31 9.73 35.94
C ASN A 314 -12.84 9.50 35.95
N ILE A 315 -13.42 9.23 34.78
CA ILE A 315 -14.85 9.01 34.58
C ILE A 315 -15.08 7.50 34.50
N GLU A 316 -15.55 6.90 35.60
CA GLU A 316 -15.76 5.46 35.71
C GLU A 316 -16.70 4.92 34.63
N SER A 317 -17.68 5.72 34.18
CA SER A 317 -18.65 5.33 33.16
C SER A 317 -18.05 5.14 31.76
N LEU A 318 -16.80 5.57 31.51
CA LEU A 318 -16.06 5.26 30.27
C LEU A 318 -15.44 3.86 30.30
N ASN A 319 -15.31 3.21 31.46
CA ASN A 319 -14.76 1.86 31.58
C ASN A 319 -15.56 0.82 30.80
N GLN A 320 -16.86 1.05 30.56
CA GLN A 320 -17.72 0.15 29.79
C GLN A 320 -17.27 -0.04 28.33
N PHE A 321 -16.37 0.81 27.82
CA PHE A 321 -15.87 0.75 26.44
C PHE A 321 -14.53 -0.03 26.31
N LYS A 322 -13.84 -0.36 27.41
CA LYS A 322 -12.49 -0.94 27.45
C LYS A 322 -12.39 -2.38 26.90
N ASP A 323 -13.39 -3.23 27.16
CA ASP A 323 -13.31 -4.68 26.85
C ASP A 323 -13.43 -5.02 25.36
N SER A 324 -13.91 -4.10 24.52
CA SER A 324 -14.16 -4.36 23.09
C SER A 324 -12.91 -4.27 22.22
N HIS A 325 -11.87 -3.54 22.66
CA HIS A 325 -10.70 -3.23 21.84
C HIS A 325 -9.59 -4.30 21.91
N ALA A 326 -9.36 -4.90 23.09
CA ALA A 326 -8.26 -5.85 23.31
C ALA A 326 -8.32 -7.09 22.40
N LYS A 327 -9.52 -7.64 22.13
CA LYS A 327 -9.68 -8.82 21.25
C LYS A 327 -9.34 -8.56 19.79
N ILE A 328 -9.58 -7.33 19.30
CA ILE A 328 -9.37 -6.96 17.89
C ILE A 328 -7.86 -6.91 17.57
N VAL A 329 -7.05 -6.63 18.58
CA VAL A 329 -5.60 -6.42 18.48
C VAL A 329 -4.85 -7.73 18.33
N ASP A 330 -5.18 -8.74 19.14
CA ASP A 330 -4.52 -10.04 19.09
C ASP A 330 -4.68 -10.70 17.71
N GLU A 331 -5.78 -10.42 17.00
CA GLU A 331 -6.01 -10.89 15.62
C GLU A 331 -5.23 -10.09 14.55
N LEU A 332 -4.93 -8.81 14.80
CA LEU A 332 -4.39 -7.87 13.80
C LEU A 332 -2.91 -8.05 13.47
N TYR A 333 -2.13 -8.62 14.39
CA TYR A 333 -0.67 -8.76 14.24
C TYR A 333 -0.24 -10.21 13.99
N SER A 334 -1.13 -11.05 13.45
CA SER A 334 -0.78 -12.37 12.95
C SER A 334 0.04 -12.26 11.67
N GLU A 335 1.15 -12.99 11.58
CA GLU A 335 2.00 -13.02 10.39
C GLU A 335 1.22 -13.64 9.21
N PRO A 336 0.99 -12.89 8.11
CA PRO A 336 0.15 -13.36 7.00
C PRO A 336 0.83 -14.40 6.10
N PHE A 337 2.15 -14.60 6.25
CA PHE A 337 2.96 -15.52 5.47
C PHE A 337 3.83 -16.36 6.39
N SER A 338 4.20 -17.57 5.97
CA SER A 338 5.18 -18.35 6.73
C SER A 338 6.55 -17.68 6.68
N TYR A 339 7.42 -18.06 7.63
CA TYR A 339 8.80 -17.59 7.64
C TYR A 339 9.51 -18.03 6.35
N GLY A 340 9.40 -19.29 5.95
CA GLY A 340 9.99 -19.84 4.73
C GLY A 340 9.53 -19.12 3.45
N GLU A 341 8.23 -18.83 3.31
CA GLU A 341 7.71 -18.08 2.16
C GLU A 341 8.28 -16.65 2.08
N SER A 342 8.47 -16.00 3.23
CA SER A 342 9.01 -14.65 3.32
C SER A 342 10.52 -14.66 3.07
N TYR A 343 11.22 -15.63 3.65
CA TYR A 343 12.67 -15.79 3.52
C TYR A 343 13.10 -16.04 2.08
N ILE A 344 12.44 -16.96 1.38
CA ILE A 344 12.73 -17.24 -0.04
C ILE A 344 12.44 -16.03 -0.92
N SER A 345 11.39 -15.26 -0.64
CA SER A 345 11.08 -14.05 -1.40
C SER A 345 12.15 -12.97 -1.28
N ILE A 346 12.67 -12.77 -0.06
CA ILE A 346 13.80 -11.87 0.20
C ILE A 346 15.04 -12.36 -0.56
N CYS A 347 15.33 -13.67 -0.52
CA CYS A 347 16.45 -14.25 -1.25
C CYS A 347 16.33 -14.05 -2.76
N ILE A 348 15.14 -14.21 -3.34
CA ILE A 348 14.87 -13.90 -4.75
C ILE A 348 15.06 -12.41 -5.03
N GLY A 349 14.66 -11.54 -4.10
CA GLY A 349 15.00 -10.12 -4.15
C GLY A 349 16.50 -9.86 -4.19
N CYS A 350 17.31 -10.59 -3.43
CA CYS A 350 18.77 -10.53 -3.51
C CYS A 350 19.29 -11.06 -4.86
N CYS A 351 18.71 -12.14 -5.40
CA CYS A 351 19.09 -12.67 -6.72
C CYS A 351 18.91 -11.62 -7.83
N PHE A 352 17.82 -10.84 -7.79
CA PHE A 352 17.59 -9.75 -8.74
C PHE A 352 18.34 -8.45 -8.39
N GLY A 353 19.04 -8.38 -7.27
CA GLY A 353 19.69 -7.15 -6.80
C GLY A 353 18.68 -6.07 -6.40
N ARG A 354 17.49 -6.47 -5.93
CA ARG A 354 16.51 -5.59 -5.30
C ARG A 354 16.89 -5.30 -3.85
N PHE A 355 17.36 -6.31 -3.13
CA PHE A 355 17.79 -6.16 -1.73
C PHE A 355 19.30 -6.31 -1.61
N ASP A 356 19.88 -5.54 -0.69
CA ASP A 356 21.31 -5.54 -0.42
C ASP A 356 21.66 -6.69 0.52
N ILE A 357 22.39 -7.68 0.00
CA ILE A 357 22.77 -8.88 0.75
C ILE A 357 23.73 -8.55 1.90
N ARG A 358 24.50 -7.46 1.78
CA ARG A 358 25.45 -7.03 2.82
C ARG A 358 24.70 -6.58 4.06
N ILE A 359 23.56 -5.90 3.90
CA ILE A 359 22.69 -5.50 5.03
C ILE A 359 22.11 -6.72 5.73
N ALA A 360 21.70 -7.74 4.97
CA ALA A 360 21.22 -9.00 5.54
C ALA A 360 22.28 -9.73 6.40
N CYS A 361 23.54 -9.68 5.97
CA CYS A 361 24.67 -10.29 6.69
C CYS A 361 25.14 -9.41 7.87
N ASN A 362 25.16 -8.09 7.69
CA ASN A 362 25.64 -7.12 8.66
C ASN A 362 24.58 -6.05 8.96
N PRO A 363 23.73 -6.27 9.98
CA PRO A 363 22.69 -5.31 10.36
C PRO A 363 23.19 -3.91 10.72
N SER A 364 24.47 -3.73 11.06
CA SER A 364 25.06 -2.41 11.33
C SER A 364 25.11 -1.49 10.10
N LEU A 365 24.86 -2.02 8.90
CA LEU A 365 24.70 -1.24 7.67
C LEU A 365 23.28 -0.66 7.51
N THR A 366 22.33 -1.06 8.35
CA THR A 366 20.96 -0.55 8.30
C THR A 366 20.93 0.86 8.89
N PRO A 367 20.44 1.87 8.15
CA PRO A 367 20.32 3.22 8.69
C PRO A 367 19.23 3.27 9.78
N SER A 368 19.30 4.31 10.62
CA SER A 368 18.25 4.58 11.61
C SER A 368 16.89 4.85 10.93
N LEU A 369 15.81 4.45 11.60
CA LEU A 369 14.44 4.75 11.16
C LEU A 369 14.02 6.14 11.68
N PRO A 370 13.42 6.99 10.84
CA PRO A 370 13.06 8.36 11.18
C PRO A 370 11.79 8.43 12.04
N ASP A 371 11.38 9.65 12.42
CA ASP A 371 10.17 9.87 13.22
C ASP A 371 8.90 9.41 12.47
N PRO A 372 7.83 8.96 13.17
CA PRO A 372 6.59 8.53 12.54
C PRO A 372 5.91 9.57 11.62
N PHE A 373 6.19 10.86 11.75
CA PHE A 373 5.63 11.89 10.87
C PHE A 373 6.62 12.33 9.77
N ASP A 374 7.86 11.84 9.78
CA ASP A 374 8.83 12.14 8.73
C ASP A 374 8.43 11.53 7.38
N PRO A 375 8.92 12.10 6.27
CA PRO A 375 8.65 11.59 4.94
C PRO A 375 8.98 10.12 4.76
N LEU A 376 8.28 9.44 3.86
CA LEU A 376 8.63 8.07 3.48
C LEU A 376 9.93 8.06 2.65
N PRO A 377 10.79 7.03 2.79
CA PRO A 377 11.97 6.89 1.97
C PRO A 377 11.58 6.53 0.54
N VAL A 378 12.33 7.04 -0.44
CA VAL A 378 12.14 6.67 -1.83
C VAL A 378 12.38 5.17 -2.01
N CYS A 379 13.47 4.65 -1.43
CA CYS A 379 13.85 3.24 -1.47
C CYS A 379 13.91 2.69 -0.03
N PRO A 380 13.37 1.49 0.25
CA PRO A 380 13.47 0.91 1.57
C PRO A 380 14.92 0.75 2.06
N PRO A 381 15.17 0.80 3.37
CA PRO A 381 16.53 0.66 3.92
C PRO A 381 17.26 -0.62 3.47
N ALA A 382 16.55 -1.73 3.26
CA ALA A 382 17.12 -2.97 2.77
C ALA A 382 17.41 -3.00 1.26
N MET A 383 16.97 -2.00 0.48
CA MET A 383 17.13 -1.99 -0.97
C MET A 383 18.60 -1.82 -1.37
N LEU A 384 19.04 -2.53 -2.42
CA LEU A 384 20.34 -2.28 -3.04
C LEU A 384 20.27 -0.96 -3.82
N VAL A 385 21.02 0.04 -3.36
CA VAL A 385 20.96 1.41 -3.89
C VAL A 385 22.30 1.88 -4.47
N GLY A 386 22.24 2.86 -5.37
CA GLY A 386 23.39 3.66 -5.79
C GLY A 386 23.66 4.81 -4.84
N THR A 387 24.68 5.62 -5.15
CA THR A 387 25.05 6.79 -4.31
C THR A 387 24.02 7.91 -4.29
N ASP A 388 23.07 7.90 -5.23
CA ASP A 388 21.92 8.80 -5.33
C ASP A 388 20.73 8.34 -4.47
N GLY A 389 20.83 7.19 -3.78
CA GLY A 389 19.75 6.61 -3.00
C GLY A 389 18.63 5.98 -3.83
N LEU A 390 18.82 5.84 -5.14
CA LEU A 390 17.92 5.15 -6.06
C LEU A 390 18.37 3.70 -6.27
N PRO A 391 17.56 2.82 -6.87
CA PRO A 391 17.95 1.44 -7.15
C PRO A 391 19.29 1.39 -7.88
N ALA A 392 20.18 0.50 -7.43
CA ALA A 392 21.54 0.44 -7.94
C ALA A 392 21.62 0.14 -9.45
N ARG A 393 22.74 0.53 -10.05
CA ARG A 393 23.11 0.26 -11.45
C ARG A 393 24.48 -0.44 -11.49
N PRO A 394 24.83 -1.16 -12.57
CA PRO A 394 26.10 -1.90 -12.64
C PRO A 394 27.35 -1.07 -12.28
N GLU A 395 27.35 0.21 -12.66
CA GLU A 395 28.42 1.20 -12.48
C GLU A 395 28.24 2.10 -11.26
N ASN A 396 27.14 1.92 -10.52
CA ASN A 396 26.78 2.73 -9.36
C ASN A 396 26.08 1.89 -8.28
N ILE A 397 26.88 1.28 -7.42
CA ILE A 397 26.41 0.59 -6.21
C ILE A 397 27.02 1.32 -5.01
N ALA A 398 26.21 1.70 -4.03
CA ALA A 398 26.71 2.33 -2.81
C ALA A 398 27.70 1.41 -2.07
N SER A 399 28.83 1.96 -1.60
CA SER A 399 29.79 1.21 -0.79
C SER A 399 29.27 0.97 0.63
N GLU A 400 29.89 0.06 1.39
CA GLU A 400 29.54 -0.08 2.82
C GLU A 400 29.81 1.19 3.62
N ALA A 401 30.86 1.94 3.26
CA ALA A 401 31.17 3.21 3.91
C ALA A 401 30.08 4.27 3.62
N TRP A 402 29.51 4.27 2.41
CA TRP A 402 28.33 5.07 2.09
C TRP A 402 27.13 4.66 2.97
N LEU A 403 26.85 3.36 3.09
CA LEU A 403 25.75 2.84 3.91
C LEU A 403 25.89 3.24 5.38
N ARG A 404 27.10 3.11 5.96
CA ARG A 404 27.39 3.48 7.36
C ARG A 404 27.29 4.99 7.62
N ALA A 405 27.61 5.80 6.62
CA ALA A 405 27.60 7.26 6.74
C ALA A 405 26.19 7.88 6.61
N ARG A 406 25.16 7.07 6.33
CA ARG A 406 23.78 7.55 6.27
C ARG A 406 23.30 8.00 7.65
N PRO A 407 22.76 9.23 7.79
CA PRO A 407 22.14 9.65 9.03
C PRO A 407 20.90 8.81 9.39
N ASN A 408 20.05 8.54 8.38
CA ASN A 408 18.78 7.82 8.52
C ASN A 408 18.30 7.25 7.16
N ALA A 409 17.14 6.60 7.17
CA ALA A 409 16.53 5.96 6.00
C ALA A 409 16.12 6.91 4.86
N ILE A 410 16.05 8.23 5.09
CA ILE A 410 15.47 9.21 4.15
C ILE A 410 16.46 10.27 3.67
N THR A 411 17.61 10.39 4.33
CA THR A 411 18.66 11.37 4.03
C THR A 411 19.90 10.69 3.42
N LEU A 412 20.43 11.28 2.35
CA LEU A 412 21.70 10.85 1.74
C LEU A 412 22.89 11.19 2.64
N PRO A 413 23.99 10.40 2.62
CA PRO A 413 25.20 10.69 3.37
C PRO A 413 25.78 12.09 3.08
N PRO A 414 26.49 12.68 4.04
CA PRO A 414 27.26 13.90 3.82
C PRO A 414 28.55 13.62 3.01
N GLU A 415 29.16 14.68 2.50
CA GLU A 415 30.54 14.60 1.97
C GLU A 415 31.54 14.27 3.08
N PRO A 416 32.62 13.52 2.81
CA PRO A 416 33.05 12.98 1.51
C PRO A 416 32.47 11.58 1.18
N PHE A 417 31.53 11.07 1.97
CA PHE A 417 31.00 9.71 1.80
C PHE A 417 30.00 9.59 0.65
N ARG A 418 29.33 10.69 0.29
CA ARG A 418 28.26 10.74 -0.70
C ARG A 418 28.65 10.16 -2.06
N SER A 419 29.91 10.31 -2.50
CA SER A 419 30.39 9.80 -3.79
C SER A 419 30.98 8.38 -3.73
N GLN A 420 31.03 7.74 -2.55
CA GLN A 420 31.67 6.44 -2.41
C GLN A 420 30.81 5.30 -2.97
N LYS A 421 31.31 4.67 -4.03
CA LYS A 421 30.64 3.59 -4.74
C LYS A 421 31.59 2.42 -5.02
N ILE A 422 30.99 1.30 -5.35
CA ILE A 422 31.64 0.10 -5.91
C ILE A 422 30.97 -0.25 -7.24
N THR A 423 31.60 -1.14 -7.98
CA THR A 423 31.11 -1.70 -9.25
C THR A 423 30.47 -3.07 -9.06
N ALA A 424 29.74 -3.56 -10.05
CA ALA A 424 29.13 -4.89 -10.03
C ALA A 424 30.12 -6.04 -9.76
N SER A 425 31.37 -5.94 -10.21
CA SER A 425 32.41 -6.95 -9.97
C SER A 425 32.89 -7.00 -8.51
N GLU A 426 32.71 -5.92 -7.76
CA GLU A 426 33.06 -5.83 -6.34
C GLU A 426 31.90 -6.23 -5.43
N TYR A 427 30.68 -6.33 -5.98
CA TYR A 427 29.51 -6.74 -5.21
C TYR A 427 29.49 -8.28 -5.03
N PRO A 428 29.07 -8.82 -3.86
CA PRO A 428 29.25 -10.24 -3.56
C PRO A 428 28.41 -11.23 -4.39
N LEU A 429 27.38 -10.73 -5.08
CA LEU A 429 26.49 -11.54 -5.90
C LEU A 429 26.50 -11.01 -7.32
N GLU A 430 26.47 -11.91 -8.30
CA GLU A 430 26.25 -11.51 -9.69
C GLU A 430 24.76 -11.21 -9.91
N ILE A 431 24.47 -9.98 -10.33
CA ILE A 431 23.11 -9.45 -10.50
C ILE A 431 22.71 -9.50 -11.99
N PRO A 432 21.52 -10.03 -12.33
CA PRO A 432 20.97 -9.97 -13.69
C PRO A 432 20.45 -8.56 -13.97
N TRP A 433 21.33 -7.67 -14.44
CA TRP A 433 21.00 -6.26 -14.68
C TRP A 433 19.98 -6.05 -15.80
N ASP A 434 19.79 -7.03 -16.69
CA ASP A 434 18.69 -7.06 -17.67
C ASP A 434 17.33 -7.50 -17.06
N GLY A 435 17.34 -7.94 -15.80
CA GLY A 435 16.15 -8.36 -15.07
C GLY A 435 15.62 -9.75 -15.44
N ILE A 436 16.42 -10.60 -16.10
CA ILE A 436 15.98 -11.92 -16.59
C ILE A 436 16.78 -13.05 -15.93
N LEU A 437 16.08 -13.91 -15.19
CA LEU A 437 16.57 -15.22 -14.74
C LEU A 437 15.82 -16.35 -15.42
N VAL A 438 16.37 -17.56 -15.39
CA VAL A 438 15.76 -18.76 -16.00
C VAL A 438 15.63 -19.89 -14.98
N ASP A 439 14.74 -20.83 -15.24
CA ASP A 439 14.65 -22.11 -14.53
C ASP A 439 15.30 -23.21 -15.37
N ASP A 440 16.63 -23.26 -15.33
CA ASP A 440 17.44 -24.17 -16.16
C ASP A 440 18.80 -24.47 -15.49
N PRO A 441 19.00 -25.66 -14.88
CA PRO A 441 20.25 -26.01 -14.19
C PRO A 441 21.53 -25.91 -15.05
N GLU A 442 21.41 -25.94 -16.39
CA GLU A 442 22.53 -25.86 -17.32
C GLU A 442 22.90 -24.42 -17.70
N ASP A 443 22.09 -23.43 -17.29
CA ASP A 443 22.30 -22.02 -17.59
C ASP A 443 22.90 -21.27 -16.40
N SER A 444 23.87 -20.40 -16.66
CA SER A 444 24.42 -19.46 -15.68
C SER A 444 23.36 -18.56 -15.01
N ARG A 445 22.21 -18.33 -15.65
CA ARG A 445 21.08 -17.53 -15.17
C ARG A 445 20.10 -18.32 -14.32
N ASP A 446 20.40 -19.58 -13.99
CA ASP A 446 19.51 -20.45 -13.22
C ASP A 446 19.14 -19.85 -11.86
N ILE A 447 17.85 -19.62 -11.65
CA ILE A 447 17.34 -18.99 -10.43
C ILE A 447 17.67 -19.78 -9.16
N ILE A 448 17.73 -21.12 -9.24
CA ILE A 448 18.07 -21.96 -8.09
C ILE A 448 19.57 -21.86 -7.76
N SER A 449 20.43 -21.86 -8.77
CA SER A 449 21.86 -21.60 -8.57
C SER A 449 22.11 -20.21 -7.98
N ARG A 450 21.39 -19.17 -8.44
CA ARG A 450 21.46 -17.82 -7.84
C ARG A 450 20.99 -17.81 -6.39
N LEU A 451 19.89 -18.51 -6.10
CA LEU A 451 19.36 -18.60 -4.74
C LEU A 451 20.32 -19.34 -3.79
N ARG A 452 20.96 -20.40 -4.27
CA ARG A 452 22.00 -21.12 -3.51
C ARG A 452 23.20 -20.24 -3.23
N ALA A 453 23.65 -19.41 -4.18
CA ALA A 453 24.69 -18.42 -3.94
C ALA A 453 24.31 -17.43 -2.83
N VAL A 454 23.04 -16.99 -2.79
CA VAL A 454 22.51 -16.17 -1.69
C VAL A 454 22.57 -16.92 -0.36
N LEU A 455 22.10 -18.18 -0.31
CA LEU A 455 22.14 -18.99 0.91
C LEU A 455 23.58 -19.24 1.39
N THR A 456 24.51 -19.52 0.48
CA THR A 456 25.94 -19.68 0.78
C THR A 456 26.53 -18.41 1.36
N TYR A 457 26.19 -17.24 0.80
CA TYR A 457 26.67 -15.98 1.34
C TYR A 457 26.14 -15.70 2.76
N LEU A 458 24.86 -16.01 3.02
CA LEU A 458 24.23 -15.75 4.33
C LEU A 458 24.61 -16.77 5.41
N HIS A 459 24.79 -18.04 5.05
CA HIS A 459 24.92 -19.15 6.02
C HIS A 459 26.26 -19.90 5.93
N GLY A 460 27.12 -19.57 4.97
CA GLY A 460 28.39 -20.25 4.76
C GLY A 460 28.21 -21.76 4.62
N THR A 461 28.88 -22.53 5.48
CA THR A 461 28.83 -24.00 5.49
C THR A 461 27.45 -24.58 5.85
N ASN A 462 26.55 -23.77 6.43
CA ASN A 462 25.20 -24.21 6.83
C ASN A 462 24.15 -24.01 5.73
N ALA A 463 24.52 -23.53 4.53
CA ALA A 463 23.58 -23.22 3.45
C ALA A 463 22.71 -24.43 3.05
N ASP A 464 23.30 -25.61 2.89
CA ASP A 464 22.55 -26.83 2.53
C ASP A 464 21.58 -27.26 3.64
N ALA A 465 21.97 -27.08 4.90
CA ALA A 465 21.09 -27.36 6.03
C ALA A 465 19.91 -26.40 6.04
N LYS A 466 20.14 -25.12 5.75
CA LYS A 466 19.08 -24.11 5.65
C LYS A 466 18.15 -24.37 4.47
N GLU A 467 18.67 -24.76 3.30
CA GLU A 467 17.84 -25.16 2.16
C GLU A 467 16.91 -26.34 2.53
N ARG A 468 17.43 -27.38 3.20
CA ARG A 468 16.61 -28.52 3.65
C ARG A 468 15.52 -28.11 4.66
N GLU A 469 15.86 -27.24 5.61
CA GLU A 469 14.90 -26.68 6.58
C GLU A 469 13.76 -25.95 5.86
N LEU A 470 14.10 -25.06 4.91
CA LEU A 470 13.12 -24.29 4.12
C LEU A 470 12.24 -25.21 3.26
N CYS A 471 12.81 -26.23 2.61
CA CYS A 471 12.05 -27.20 1.84
C CYS A 471 11.06 -27.99 2.71
N SER A 472 11.47 -28.37 3.93
CA SER A 472 10.60 -29.05 4.89
C SER A 472 9.45 -28.16 5.36
N GLU A 473 9.72 -26.88 5.67
CA GLU A 473 8.68 -25.91 6.08
C GLU A 473 7.68 -25.66 4.96
N LEU A 474 8.16 -25.53 3.71
CA LEU A 474 7.36 -25.29 2.52
C LEU A 474 6.66 -26.56 1.98
N ALA A 475 6.92 -27.73 2.59
CA ALA A 475 6.41 -29.03 2.17
C ALA A 475 6.71 -29.36 0.69
N VAL A 476 7.94 -29.10 0.25
CA VAL A 476 8.44 -29.38 -1.11
C VAL A 476 9.69 -30.25 -1.06
N ARG A 477 9.97 -31.00 -2.14
CA ARG A 477 11.21 -31.81 -2.21
C ARG A 477 12.45 -30.96 -2.37
N ASP A 478 12.34 -29.90 -3.17
CA ASP A 478 13.41 -28.95 -3.44
C ASP A 478 12.82 -27.57 -3.78
N LEU A 479 13.67 -26.55 -3.81
CA LEU A 479 13.25 -25.18 -4.09
C LEU A 479 12.80 -24.98 -5.55
N ARG A 480 13.22 -25.84 -6.48
CA ARG A 480 12.78 -25.78 -7.89
C ARG A 480 11.31 -26.16 -8.01
N GLU A 481 10.88 -27.19 -7.29
CA GLU A 481 9.47 -27.56 -7.17
C GLU A 481 8.62 -26.40 -6.64
N TYR A 482 9.12 -25.68 -5.62
CA TYR A 482 8.43 -24.53 -5.04
C TYR A 482 8.22 -23.38 -6.03
N LEU A 483 9.23 -23.07 -6.86
CA LEU A 483 9.15 -22.00 -7.86
C LEU A 483 8.32 -22.40 -9.09
N ARG A 484 8.39 -23.67 -9.53
CA ARG A 484 7.67 -24.14 -10.73
C ARG A 484 6.17 -24.21 -10.54
N LYS A 485 5.70 -24.57 -9.35
CA LYS A 485 4.27 -24.74 -9.04
C LYS A 485 3.59 -23.36 -8.91
N PRO A 486 2.67 -22.97 -9.82
CA PRO A 486 2.04 -21.64 -9.77
C PRO A 486 1.26 -21.38 -8.48
N SER A 487 0.72 -22.43 -7.87
CA SER A 487 -0.05 -22.37 -6.62
C SER A 487 0.80 -22.15 -5.36
N LEU A 488 2.13 -22.31 -5.45
CA LEU A 488 3.08 -22.12 -4.36
C LEU A 488 3.68 -20.72 -4.44
N PHE A 489 4.96 -20.57 -4.80
CA PHE A 489 5.68 -19.30 -4.73
C PHE A 489 4.94 -18.14 -5.41
N PHE A 490 4.51 -18.31 -6.67
CA PHE A 490 3.92 -17.18 -7.40
C PHE A 490 2.54 -16.76 -6.84
N ASN A 491 1.76 -17.69 -6.29
CA ASN A 491 0.51 -17.36 -5.62
C ASN A 491 0.75 -16.64 -4.28
N ALA A 492 1.74 -17.07 -3.50
CA ALA A 492 2.16 -16.36 -2.29
C ALA A 492 2.67 -14.95 -2.62
N HIS A 493 3.50 -14.82 -3.67
CA HIS A 493 3.98 -13.54 -4.20
C HIS A 493 2.81 -12.65 -4.66
N LEU A 494 1.89 -13.18 -5.45
CA LEU A 494 0.71 -12.44 -5.90
C LEU A 494 -0.10 -11.90 -4.70
N LYS A 495 -0.35 -12.71 -3.68
CA LYS A 495 -1.04 -12.28 -2.46
C LYS A 495 -0.29 -11.17 -1.73
N ARG A 496 1.03 -11.32 -1.56
CA ARG A 496 1.88 -10.33 -0.88
C ARG A 496 1.90 -8.98 -1.58
N TYR A 497 1.91 -8.99 -2.91
CA TYR A 497 1.90 -7.80 -3.76
C TYR A 497 0.50 -7.39 -4.20
N SER A 498 -0.53 -7.92 -3.56
CA SER A 498 -1.91 -7.47 -3.72
C SER A 498 -2.31 -6.67 -2.49
N LYS A 499 -2.51 -5.37 -2.67
CA LYS A 499 -3.01 -4.49 -1.60
C LYS A 499 -4.24 -3.76 -2.09
N SER A 500 -5.25 -3.66 -1.22
CA SER A 500 -6.59 -3.23 -1.62
C SER A 500 -7.11 -4.09 -2.79
N ARG A 501 -7.62 -3.49 -3.87
CA ARG A 501 -8.07 -4.21 -5.09
C ARG A 501 -7.01 -4.31 -6.18
N ARG A 502 -5.77 -3.92 -5.89
CA ARG A 502 -4.69 -3.78 -6.87
C ARG A 502 -3.71 -4.93 -6.75
N LYS A 503 -3.48 -5.64 -7.86
CA LYS A 503 -2.55 -6.78 -7.92
C LYS A 503 -1.30 -6.38 -8.68
N ALA A 504 -0.17 -6.36 -7.98
CA ALA A 504 1.07 -5.80 -8.50
C ALA A 504 2.30 -6.69 -8.26
N PRO A 505 2.26 -8.00 -8.61
CA PRO A 505 3.42 -8.88 -8.46
C PRO A 505 4.58 -8.38 -9.33
N ILE A 506 5.81 -8.44 -8.81
CA ILE A 506 7.00 -7.90 -9.50
C ILE A 506 7.99 -8.94 -10.04
N TYR A 507 7.75 -10.23 -9.78
CA TYR A 507 8.55 -11.34 -10.30
C TYR A 507 7.62 -12.16 -11.19
N TRP A 508 7.78 -12.07 -12.50
CA TRP A 508 6.83 -12.64 -13.46
C TRP A 508 7.36 -13.96 -14.01
N PRO A 509 6.69 -15.09 -13.73
CA PRO A 509 7.01 -16.36 -14.36
C PRO A 509 6.30 -16.44 -15.72
N LEU A 510 7.03 -16.20 -16.79
CA LEU A 510 6.58 -16.56 -18.13
C LEU A 510 7.00 -18.00 -18.38
N GLN A 511 6.04 -18.89 -18.62
CA GLN A 511 6.29 -20.33 -18.60
C GLN A 511 5.81 -21.01 -19.89
N THR A 512 6.46 -22.10 -20.23
CA THR A 512 5.91 -23.07 -21.19
C THR A 512 4.58 -23.62 -20.67
N ARG A 513 3.71 -24.11 -21.56
CA ARG A 513 2.37 -24.62 -21.17
C ARG A 513 2.45 -25.75 -20.13
N ASP A 514 3.42 -26.63 -20.29
CA ASP A 514 3.73 -27.73 -19.37
C ASP A 514 4.42 -27.26 -18.08
N GLY A 515 5.00 -26.05 -18.06
CA GLY A 515 5.75 -25.46 -16.95
C GLY A 515 7.13 -26.06 -16.72
N ARG A 516 7.69 -26.80 -17.70
CA ARG A 516 9.05 -27.35 -17.62
C ARG A 516 10.14 -26.28 -17.71
N TYR A 517 9.86 -25.14 -18.34
CA TYR A 517 10.78 -24.01 -18.46
C TYR A 517 10.10 -22.70 -18.08
N THR A 518 10.83 -21.85 -17.36
CA THR A 518 10.33 -20.55 -16.89
C THR A 518 11.37 -19.47 -17.13
N LEU A 519 10.95 -18.36 -17.75
CA LEU A 519 11.66 -17.09 -17.70
C LEU A 519 11.08 -16.26 -16.54
N TRP A 520 11.94 -15.84 -15.62
CA TRP A 520 11.58 -14.97 -14.50
C TRP A 520 11.98 -13.53 -14.82
N LEU A 521 10.98 -12.68 -15.03
CA LEU A 521 11.21 -11.25 -15.29
C LEU A 521 11.05 -10.42 -14.02
N TYR A 522 11.98 -9.50 -13.80
CA TYR A 522 11.88 -8.50 -12.76
C TYR A 522 11.25 -7.22 -13.30
N TYR A 523 9.97 -7.02 -12.99
CA TYR A 523 9.14 -5.93 -13.50
C TYR A 523 9.80 -4.53 -13.42
N PRO A 524 10.46 -4.13 -12.33
CA PRO A 524 11.08 -2.81 -12.22
C PRO A 524 12.26 -2.56 -13.19
N ARG A 525 12.75 -3.59 -13.89
CA ARG A 525 13.83 -3.48 -14.90
C ARG A 525 13.34 -3.71 -16.33
N LEU A 526 12.04 -3.76 -16.57
CA LEU A 526 11.53 -3.91 -17.93
C LEU A 526 11.94 -2.72 -18.80
N THR A 527 12.36 -3.03 -20.01
CA THR A 527 12.69 -2.07 -21.06
C THR A 527 11.99 -2.49 -22.36
N ALA A 528 12.07 -1.66 -23.39
CA ALA A 528 11.62 -2.04 -24.74
C ALA A 528 12.37 -3.28 -25.28
N ASP A 529 13.58 -3.55 -24.79
CA ASP A 529 14.43 -4.64 -25.27
C ASP A 529 14.21 -5.97 -24.52
N THR A 530 13.49 -5.96 -23.38
CA THR A 530 13.36 -7.13 -22.52
C THR A 530 12.79 -8.35 -23.26
N LEU A 531 11.77 -8.17 -24.11
CA LEU A 531 11.18 -9.30 -24.85
C LEU A 531 12.17 -9.91 -25.85
N TYR A 532 12.98 -9.09 -26.53
CA TYR A 532 14.02 -9.60 -27.43
C TYR A 532 15.12 -10.35 -26.65
N GLY A 533 15.48 -9.89 -25.45
CA GLY A 533 16.34 -10.63 -24.53
C GLY A 533 15.79 -12.01 -24.19
N CYS A 534 14.50 -12.11 -23.85
CA CYS A 534 13.81 -13.38 -23.60
C CYS A 534 13.82 -14.30 -24.83
N ILE A 535 13.54 -13.75 -26.01
CA ILE A 535 13.54 -14.51 -27.28
C ILE A 535 14.93 -15.09 -27.54
N ASN A 536 16.00 -14.30 -27.41
CA ASN A 536 17.38 -14.76 -27.62
C ASN A 536 17.77 -15.90 -26.66
N ILE A 537 17.35 -15.83 -25.40
CA ILE A 537 17.56 -16.91 -24.41
C ILE A 537 16.84 -18.19 -24.85
N LEU A 538 15.58 -18.09 -25.27
CA LEU A 538 14.82 -19.25 -25.76
C LEU A 538 15.42 -19.84 -27.03
N GLU A 539 15.91 -19.02 -27.97
CA GLU A 539 16.59 -19.54 -29.16
C GLU A 539 17.85 -20.32 -28.82
N ALA A 540 18.66 -19.82 -27.88
CA ALA A 540 19.85 -20.52 -27.42
C ALA A 540 19.47 -21.86 -26.77
N LYS A 541 18.42 -21.88 -25.93
CA LYS A 541 17.92 -23.10 -25.31
C LYS A 541 17.37 -24.10 -26.33
N ILE A 542 16.55 -23.65 -27.28
CA ILE A 542 15.99 -24.49 -28.35
C ILE A 542 17.11 -25.13 -29.16
N ARG A 543 18.15 -24.38 -29.56
CA ARG A 543 19.31 -24.94 -30.29
C ARG A 543 20.04 -26.01 -29.48
N LEU A 544 20.17 -25.81 -28.17
CA LEU A 544 20.83 -26.77 -27.29
C LEU A 544 20.01 -28.06 -27.15
N GLU A 545 18.70 -27.96 -26.95
CA GLU A 545 17.81 -29.12 -26.86
C GLU A 545 17.68 -29.86 -28.20
N GLN A 546 17.71 -29.13 -29.34
CA GLN A 546 17.75 -29.73 -30.68
C GLN A 546 19.00 -30.60 -30.88
N ARG A 547 20.18 -30.13 -30.45
CA ARG A 547 21.41 -30.95 -30.49
C ARG A 547 21.29 -32.21 -29.62
N LYS A 548 20.67 -32.11 -28.44
CA LYS A 548 20.41 -33.27 -27.58
C LYS A 548 19.46 -34.26 -28.25
N LEU A 549 18.43 -33.77 -28.95
CA LEU A 549 17.49 -34.59 -29.71
C LEU A 549 18.19 -35.33 -30.87
N GLU A 550 19.08 -34.65 -31.60
CA GLU A 550 19.87 -35.26 -32.67
C GLU A 550 20.73 -36.42 -32.14
N LEU A 551 21.44 -36.21 -31.03
CA LEU A 551 22.22 -37.27 -30.37
C LEU A 551 21.34 -38.43 -29.90
N ALA A 552 20.20 -38.13 -29.26
CA ALA A 552 19.28 -39.16 -28.79
C ALA A 552 18.68 -39.99 -29.95
N ARG A 553 18.47 -39.39 -31.13
CA ARG A 553 18.04 -40.11 -32.33
C ARG A 553 19.13 -41.05 -32.85
N ILE A 554 20.38 -40.60 -32.88
CA ILE A 554 21.53 -41.44 -33.26
C ILE A 554 21.67 -42.64 -32.30
N ASP A 555 21.47 -42.42 -31.00
CA ASP A 555 21.54 -43.49 -30.01
C ASP A 555 20.38 -44.49 -30.18
N LEU A 556 19.17 -44.00 -30.47
CA LEU A 556 18.01 -44.84 -30.77
C LEU A 556 18.19 -45.69 -32.04
N GLU A 557 18.86 -45.16 -33.06
CA GLU A 557 19.21 -45.93 -34.28
C GLU A 557 20.24 -47.04 -33.98
N LYS A 558 21.12 -46.85 -32.99
CA LYS A 558 22.10 -47.84 -32.56
C LYS A 558 21.53 -48.87 -31.58
N SER A 559 20.52 -48.49 -30.81
CA SER A 559 19.88 -49.30 -29.79
C SER A 559 18.38 -49.02 -29.79
N GLU A 560 17.58 -49.95 -30.31
CA GLU A 560 16.10 -49.87 -30.36
C GLU A 560 15.46 -50.09 -28.96
N GLY A 561 15.99 -49.41 -27.95
CA GLY A 561 15.52 -49.48 -26.58
C GLY A 561 14.32 -48.57 -26.33
N LYS A 562 13.45 -49.00 -25.41
CA LYS A 562 12.28 -48.22 -24.98
C LYS A 562 12.69 -46.88 -24.34
N ALA A 563 13.82 -46.84 -23.64
CA ALA A 563 14.29 -45.66 -22.93
C ALA A 563 14.74 -44.55 -23.90
N GLU A 564 15.46 -44.92 -24.95
CA GLU A 564 15.94 -44.03 -26.01
C GLU A 564 14.75 -43.44 -26.78
N ARG A 565 13.72 -44.25 -27.05
CA ARG A 565 12.48 -43.79 -27.70
C ARG A 565 11.73 -42.78 -26.83
N THR A 566 11.54 -43.07 -25.53
CA THR A 566 10.94 -42.12 -24.60
C THR A 566 11.73 -40.82 -24.52
N ARG A 567 13.07 -40.87 -24.50
CA ARG A 567 13.91 -39.67 -24.47
C ARG A 567 13.73 -38.80 -25.73
N VAL A 568 13.65 -39.41 -26.92
CA VAL A 568 13.39 -38.69 -28.17
C VAL A 568 12.01 -38.03 -28.15
N GLU A 569 10.98 -38.74 -27.66
CA GLU A 569 9.62 -38.22 -27.51
C GLU A 569 9.59 -37.02 -26.54
N GLU A 570 10.17 -37.16 -25.34
CA GLU A 570 10.22 -36.11 -24.31
C GLU A 570 10.94 -34.83 -24.78
N LEU A 571 12.08 -34.99 -25.47
CA LEU A 571 12.85 -33.87 -26.04
C LEU A 571 12.08 -33.18 -27.17
N THR A 572 11.40 -33.95 -28.02
CA THR A 572 10.58 -33.41 -29.11
C THR A 572 9.44 -32.55 -28.55
N GLU A 573 8.71 -33.06 -27.55
CA GLU A 573 7.65 -32.30 -26.88
C GLU A 573 8.18 -31.06 -26.16
N PHE A 574 9.37 -31.14 -25.56
CA PHE A 574 9.96 -30.00 -24.86
C PHE A 574 10.38 -28.89 -25.83
N ILE A 575 11.01 -29.24 -26.95
CA ILE A 575 11.38 -28.29 -28.00
C ILE A 575 10.12 -27.63 -28.58
N ALA A 576 9.04 -28.39 -28.79
CA ALA A 576 7.76 -27.84 -29.22
C ALA A 576 7.22 -26.82 -28.21
N ALA A 577 7.20 -27.16 -26.92
CA ALA A 577 6.73 -26.26 -25.86
C ALA A 577 7.57 -24.97 -25.76
N LEU A 578 8.90 -25.06 -25.91
CA LEU A 578 9.79 -23.88 -25.96
C LEU A 578 9.53 -23.02 -27.20
N THR A 579 9.28 -23.64 -28.35
CA THR A 579 8.98 -22.95 -29.60
C THR A 579 7.65 -22.20 -29.51
N GLU A 580 6.60 -22.82 -28.96
CA GLU A 580 5.32 -22.15 -28.71
C GLU A 580 5.47 -20.91 -27.79
N MET A 581 6.28 -21.03 -26.74
CA MET A 581 6.56 -19.92 -25.84
C MET A 581 7.31 -18.78 -26.55
N LYS A 582 8.27 -19.12 -27.43
CA LYS A 582 9.01 -18.15 -28.25
C LYS A 582 8.08 -17.41 -29.21
N GLU A 583 7.25 -18.13 -29.95
CA GLU A 583 6.28 -17.55 -30.90
C GLU A 583 5.32 -16.58 -30.22
N GLU A 584 4.87 -16.89 -29.01
CA GLU A 584 3.99 -15.99 -28.23
C GLU A 584 4.72 -14.71 -27.79
N LEU A 585 6.01 -14.79 -27.45
CA LEU A 585 6.82 -13.58 -27.18
C LEU A 585 7.05 -12.77 -28.46
N GLU A 586 7.34 -13.41 -29.58
CA GLU A 586 7.47 -12.76 -30.89
C GLU A 586 6.17 -12.06 -31.32
N ARG A 587 5.01 -12.67 -31.06
CA ARG A 587 3.69 -12.06 -31.30
C ARG A 587 3.53 -10.74 -30.56
N VAL A 588 3.97 -10.67 -29.30
CA VAL A 588 3.90 -9.44 -28.50
C VAL A 588 4.97 -8.44 -28.94
N ALA A 589 6.18 -8.91 -29.23
CA ALA A 589 7.27 -8.07 -29.72
C ALA A 589 7.02 -7.48 -31.13
N ALA A 590 6.12 -8.08 -31.91
CA ALA A 590 5.64 -7.53 -33.18
C ALA A 590 4.70 -6.33 -33.00
N LEU A 591 4.09 -6.17 -31.82
CA LEU A 591 3.42 -4.93 -31.45
C LEU A 591 4.49 -3.86 -31.16
N PRO A 592 4.16 -2.55 -31.22
CA PRO A 592 5.02 -1.50 -30.70
C PRO A 592 4.98 -1.52 -29.16
N TYR A 593 5.35 -2.64 -28.56
CA TYR A 593 5.34 -2.87 -27.12
C TYR A 593 6.49 -2.11 -26.48
N LYS A 594 6.15 -1.03 -25.77
CA LYS A 594 7.08 -0.22 -24.98
C LYS A 594 6.56 -0.17 -23.55
N PRO A 595 7.04 -1.02 -22.64
CA PRO A 595 6.54 -1.05 -21.28
C PRO A 595 6.82 0.30 -20.61
N ASN A 596 5.82 0.81 -19.87
CA ASN A 596 5.97 2.00 -19.04
C ASN A 596 5.46 1.68 -17.64
N LEU A 597 6.35 1.74 -16.66
CA LEU A 597 6.06 1.38 -15.28
C LEU A 597 5.02 2.31 -14.61
N ASP A 598 4.84 3.53 -15.12
CA ASP A 598 3.78 4.44 -14.67
C ASP A 598 2.37 3.89 -14.98
N ASP A 599 2.23 3.02 -15.98
CA ASP A 599 0.96 2.36 -16.32
C ASP A 599 0.60 1.26 -15.31
N GLY A 600 1.56 0.84 -14.48
CA GLY A 600 1.41 -0.18 -13.46
C GLY A 600 1.57 -1.61 -13.99
N VAL A 601 1.63 -2.56 -13.05
CA VAL A 601 1.96 -3.96 -13.34
C VAL A 601 0.93 -4.61 -14.26
N GLN A 602 -0.35 -4.40 -13.97
CA GLN A 602 -1.45 -5.08 -14.67
C GLN A 602 -1.54 -4.68 -16.14
N ILE A 603 -1.44 -3.38 -16.46
CA ILE A 603 -1.41 -2.89 -17.85
C ILE A 603 -0.17 -3.42 -18.57
N THR A 604 1.00 -3.33 -17.94
CA THR A 604 2.27 -3.73 -18.55
C THR A 604 2.32 -5.23 -18.84
N ALA A 605 1.77 -6.07 -17.95
CA ALA A 605 1.74 -7.52 -18.12
C ALA A 605 0.62 -8.02 -19.04
N ALA A 606 -0.42 -7.21 -19.31
CA ALA A 606 -1.62 -7.63 -20.03
C ALA A 606 -1.33 -8.28 -21.40
N PRO A 607 -0.43 -7.76 -22.27
CA PRO A 607 -0.15 -8.39 -23.57
C PRO A 607 0.43 -9.81 -23.46
N LEU A 608 1.06 -10.14 -22.32
CA LEU A 608 1.76 -11.40 -22.04
C LEU A 608 0.87 -12.43 -21.32
N TRP A 609 -0.43 -12.18 -21.18
CA TRP A 609 -1.33 -12.97 -20.32
C TRP A 609 -1.27 -14.49 -20.60
N ARG A 610 -1.05 -14.90 -21.86
CA ARG A 610 -1.00 -16.33 -22.26
C ARG A 610 0.18 -17.10 -21.67
N LEU A 611 1.23 -16.40 -21.22
CA LEU A 611 2.45 -17.00 -20.68
C LEU A 611 2.41 -17.19 -19.16
N PHE A 612 1.42 -16.62 -18.47
CA PHE A 612 1.20 -16.84 -17.04
C PHE A 612 0.35 -18.09 -16.81
N ARG A 613 0.82 -19.04 -15.98
CA ARG A 613 0.08 -20.28 -15.66
C ARG A 613 -0.89 -20.16 -14.48
N LEU A 614 -0.71 -19.18 -13.60
CA LEU A 614 -1.63 -18.98 -12.48
C LEU A 614 -2.96 -18.42 -13.00
N THR A 615 -3.99 -19.26 -13.05
CA THR A 615 -5.28 -18.97 -13.70
C THR A 615 -5.95 -17.68 -13.18
N SER A 616 -5.81 -17.37 -11.89
CA SER A 616 -6.42 -16.18 -11.28
C SER A 616 -5.86 -14.88 -11.86
N LEU A 617 -4.54 -14.80 -12.06
CA LEU A 617 -3.90 -13.65 -12.69
C LEU A 617 -4.08 -13.67 -14.21
N GLN A 618 -3.94 -14.84 -14.84
CA GLN A 618 -4.11 -14.98 -16.29
C GLN A 618 -5.46 -14.42 -16.78
N LYS A 619 -6.57 -14.77 -16.09
CA LYS A 619 -7.91 -14.27 -16.43
C LYS A 619 -8.02 -12.76 -16.30
N GLU A 620 -7.44 -12.20 -15.26
CA GLU A 620 -7.46 -10.75 -15.01
C GLU A 620 -6.63 -9.98 -16.05
N LEU A 621 -5.44 -10.48 -16.40
CA LEU A 621 -4.62 -9.91 -17.45
C LEU A 621 -5.30 -10.01 -18.82
N LYS A 622 -5.99 -11.11 -19.11
CA LYS A 622 -6.80 -11.24 -20.33
C LYS A 622 -7.89 -10.17 -20.41
N VAL A 623 -8.67 -10.00 -19.35
CA VAL A 623 -9.71 -8.95 -19.28
C VAL A 623 -9.08 -7.56 -19.42
N THR A 624 -7.90 -7.35 -18.85
CA THR A 624 -7.17 -6.08 -18.97
C THR A 624 -6.74 -5.83 -20.40
N TRP A 625 -6.25 -6.87 -21.09
CA TRP A 625 -5.87 -6.81 -22.50
C TRP A 625 -7.06 -6.47 -23.40
N GLU A 626 -8.21 -7.13 -23.20
CA GLU A 626 -9.45 -6.85 -23.94
C GLU A 626 -9.90 -5.38 -23.75
N LYS A 627 -9.77 -4.85 -22.53
CA LYS A 627 -10.06 -3.43 -22.24
C LYS A 627 -9.07 -2.45 -22.85
N LEU A 628 -7.78 -2.81 -22.92
CA LEU A 628 -6.76 -2.06 -23.66
C LEU A 628 -7.10 -2.02 -25.16
N GLU A 629 -7.48 -3.16 -25.74
CA GLU A 629 -7.90 -3.26 -27.14
C GLU A 629 -9.14 -2.41 -27.43
N ASN A 630 -10.10 -2.35 -26.49
CA ASN A 630 -11.30 -1.53 -26.61
C ASN A 630 -11.07 -0.02 -26.33
N GLY A 631 -9.90 0.36 -25.83
CA GLY A 631 -9.52 1.74 -25.55
C GLY A 631 -10.08 2.30 -24.23
N ASP A 632 -10.47 1.44 -23.28
CA ASP A 632 -10.89 1.84 -21.93
C ASP A 632 -9.72 2.41 -21.11
N TYR A 633 -8.49 2.05 -21.49
CA TYR A 633 -7.25 2.43 -20.83
C TYR A 633 -6.36 3.28 -21.74
N ASP A 634 -6.95 4.08 -22.63
CA ASP A 634 -6.18 4.96 -23.53
C ASP A 634 -5.35 6.02 -22.80
N TRP A 635 -5.56 6.22 -21.49
CA TRP A 635 -4.69 7.01 -20.64
C TRP A 635 -3.31 6.39 -20.39
N ALA A 636 -3.16 5.08 -20.61
CA ALA A 636 -1.90 4.37 -20.43
C ALA A 636 -0.96 4.64 -21.61
N HIS A 637 0.33 4.80 -21.31
CA HIS A 637 1.37 5.02 -22.32
C HIS A 637 1.53 3.80 -23.23
N LEU A 638 1.36 2.59 -22.71
CA LEU A 638 1.36 1.36 -23.49
C LEU A 638 0.25 1.36 -24.55
N ALA A 639 -0.94 1.85 -24.21
CA ALA A 639 -2.03 1.99 -25.17
C ALA A 639 -1.66 2.98 -26.30
N TYR A 640 -1.04 4.11 -25.96
CA TYR A 640 -0.54 5.07 -26.95
C TYR A 640 0.56 4.49 -27.83
N SER A 641 1.44 3.66 -27.27
CA SER A 641 2.50 3.00 -28.03
C SER A 641 1.93 2.04 -29.07
N ILE A 642 0.92 1.23 -28.70
CA ILE A 642 0.33 0.22 -29.58
C ILE A 642 -0.66 0.83 -30.58
N TRP A 643 -1.48 1.80 -30.16
CA TRP A 643 -2.53 2.43 -30.96
C TRP A 643 -2.44 3.97 -30.97
N PRO A 644 -1.38 4.56 -31.54
CA PRO A 644 -1.12 6.00 -31.44
C PRO A 644 -2.22 6.86 -32.08
N ASP A 645 -2.77 6.46 -33.21
CA ASP A 645 -3.78 7.24 -33.93
C ASP A 645 -5.09 7.34 -33.16
N ARG A 646 -5.56 6.21 -32.61
CA ARG A 646 -6.76 6.13 -31.76
C ARG A 646 -6.64 7.06 -30.55
N VAL A 647 -5.51 6.98 -29.86
CA VAL A 647 -5.28 7.78 -28.65
C VAL A 647 -5.16 9.27 -29.00
N ARG A 648 -4.45 9.64 -30.08
CA ARG A 648 -4.35 11.04 -30.53
C ARG A 648 -5.70 11.64 -30.86
N GLU A 649 -6.58 10.88 -31.50
CA GLU A 649 -7.93 11.33 -31.81
C GLU A 649 -8.72 11.66 -30.53
N LYS A 650 -8.66 10.78 -29.51
CA LYS A 650 -9.29 11.06 -28.21
C LYS A 650 -8.68 12.27 -27.51
N CYS A 651 -7.36 12.47 -27.56
CA CYS A 651 -6.69 13.63 -26.95
C CYS A 651 -7.16 14.99 -27.50
N ARG A 652 -7.67 15.05 -28.74
CA ARG A 652 -8.25 16.31 -29.28
C ARG A 652 -9.42 16.80 -28.43
N ASN A 653 -10.19 15.87 -27.89
CA ASN A 653 -11.44 16.14 -27.18
C ASN A 653 -11.40 15.86 -25.68
N ASP A 654 -10.35 15.23 -25.14
CA ASP A 654 -10.19 14.98 -23.71
C ASP A 654 -8.87 15.59 -23.24
N ARG A 655 -8.98 16.68 -22.47
CA ARG A 655 -7.78 17.39 -21.98
C ARG A 655 -7.01 16.62 -20.92
N SER A 656 -7.68 15.82 -20.07
CA SER A 656 -7.00 14.97 -19.10
C SER A 656 -6.14 13.94 -19.83
N LEU A 657 -6.70 13.33 -20.88
CA LEU A 657 -5.99 12.38 -21.73
C LEU A 657 -4.82 13.04 -22.49
N ALA A 658 -5.04 14.25 -23.02
CA ALA A 658 -3.98 15.02 -23.69
C ALA A 658 -2.80 15.31 -22.75
N ILE A 659 -3.06 15.69 -21.50
CA ILE A 659 -2.02 15.92 -20.49
C ILE A 659 -1.26 14.64 -20.16
N ALA A 660 -1.96 13.50 -20.04
CA ALA A 660 -1.31 12.20 -19.76
C ALA A 660 -0.21 11.87 -20.79
N HIS A 661 -0.46 12.22 -22.07
CA HIS A 661 0.44 11.93 -23.19
C HIS A 661 1.33 13.10 -23.62
N GLY A 662 1.25 14.27 -22.98
CA GLY A 662 1.98 15.48 -23.39
C GLY A 662 1.54 16.03 -24.76
N LEU A 663 0.25 15.90 -25.07
CA LEU A 663 -0.39 16.27 -26.35
C LEU A 663 -1.36 17.45 -26.18
N GLU A 664 -1.14 18.32 -25.20
CA GLU A 664 -2.02 19.46 -24.93
C GLU A 664 -2.11 20.45 -26.10
N ASN A 665 -1.09 20.47 -26.98
CA ASN A 665 -1.02 21.32 -28.16
C ASN A 665 -2.06 20.96 -29.24
N ILE A 666 -2.56 19.73 -29.27
CA ILE A 666 -3.60 19.28 -30.21
C ILE A 666 -5.01 19.26 -29.58
N CYS A 667 -5.12 19.58 -28.29
CA CYS A 667 -6.38 19.53 -27.57
C CYS A 667 -7.21 20.80 -27.82
N GLU A 668 -8.44 20.64 -28.28
CA GLU A 668 -9.36 21.73 -28.60
C GLU A 668 -10.03 22.30 -27.34
N GLN A 669 -10.05 21.55 -26.24
CA GLN A 669 -10.61 21.98 -24.97
C GLN A 669 -9.69 22.96 -24.23
N LYS A 670 -10.26 24.05 -23.72
CA LYS A 670 -9.53 24.99 -22.84
C LYS A 670 -9.21 24.35 -21.48
N PRO A 671 -8.10 24.74 -20.83
CA PRO A 671 -7.81 24.31 -19.46
C PRO A 671 -8.87 24.80 -18.47
N LEU A 672 -9.23 23.93 -17.53
CA LEU A 672 -10.02 24.35 -16.36
C LEU A 672 -9.16 25.28 -15.49
N THR A 673 -9.66 26.48 -15.20
CA THR A 673 -8.95 27.44 -14.34
C THR A 673 -9.38 27.35 -12.89
N ASP A 674 -8.52 27.77 -11.95
CA ASP A 674 -8.87 27.88 -10.52
C ASP A 674 -10.09 28.79 -10.27
N LYS A 675 -10.36 29.75 -11.16
CA LYS A 675 -11.56 30.59 -11.12
C LYS A 675 -12.82 29.79 -11.45
N ASP A 676 -12.75 28.85 -12.38
CA ASP A 676 -13.87 27.96 -12.73
C ASP A 676 -14.18 27.00 -11.58
N GLU A 677 -13.17 26.56 -10.83
CA GLU A 677 -13.34 25.78 -9.60
C GLU A 677 -14.00 26.59 -8.47
N LYS A 678 -13.52 27.82 -8.21
CA LYS A 678 -14.10 28.71 -7.18
C LYS A 678 -15.55 29.11 -7.50
N LYS A 679 -15.86 29.41 -8.77
CA LYS A 679 -17.22 29.77 -9.23
C LYS A 679 -18.20 28.59 -9.12
N LYS A 680 -17.72 27.35 -9.27
CA LYS A 680 -18.50 26.13 -9.03
C LYS A 680 -18.69 25.82 -7.54
N ARG A 681 -17.69 26.07 -6.68
CA ARG A 681 -17.80 25.94 -5.20
C ARG A 681 -18.84 26.91 -4.61
N GLY A 682 -18.88 28.15 -5.11
CA GLY A 682 -19.87 29.16 -4.68
C GLY A 682 -21.34 28.83 -5.00
N ARG A 683 -21.61 27.93 -5.97
CA ARG A 683 -22.98 27.48 -6.29
C ARG A 683 -23.49 26.32 -5.42
N LYS A 684 -22.70 25.81 -4.48
CA LYS A 684 -23.06 24.68 -3.58
C LYS A 684 -22.75 24.95 -2.10
N ALA A 685 -22.70 26.20 -1.69
CA ALA A 685 -22.73 26.56 -0.27
C ALA A 685 -24.13 27.08 0.10
N LYS A 686 -25.13 26.19 0.09
CA LYS A 686 -26.15 26.27 1.15
C LYS A 686 -25.54 25.57 2.36
N PRO A 687 -25.58 26.14 3.57
CA PRO A 687 -25.22 25.41 4.77
C PRO A 687 -26.01 24.10 4.78
N ALA A 688 -25.36 22.98 5.09
CA ALA A 688 -26.08 21.77 5.41
C ALA A 688 -26.71 21.96 6.79
N PHE A 689 -27.80 22.73 6.87
CA PHE A 689 -28.77 22.83 7.97
C PHE A 689 -29.78 23.94 7.60
N GLU A 690 -30.88 23.56 6.95
CA GLU A 690 -32.18 24.23 7.10
C GLU A 690 -33.08 23.17 7.76
N PRO A 691 -33.74 23.44 8.90
CA PRO A 691 -34.71 22.51 9.48
C PRO A 691 -35.91 22.44 8.53
N ASP A 692 -36.35 21.22 8.21
CA ASP A 692 -37.52 20.99 7.35
C ASP A 692 -38.75 21.73 7.90
N GLU A 693 -39.39 22.53 7.03
CA GLU A 693 -40.67 23.18 7.28
C GLU A 693 -41.77 22.13 7.51
N GLU A 694 -42.68 22.50 8.41
CA GLU A 694 -43.83 21.74 8.89
C GLU A 694 -44.67 21.16 7.75
N LEU A 695 -44.85 19.84 7.76
CA LEU A 695 -45.95 19.17 7.05
C LEU A 695 -47.14 19.11 8.01
N GLU A 696 -48.11 20.00 7.79
CA GLU A 696 -49.48 19.88 8.28
C GLU A 696 -50.05 18.52 7.87
N TYR A 697 -50.52 17.74 8.84
CA TYR A 697 -51.38 16.58 8.60
C TYR A 697 -52.82 17.08 8.61
N ASP A 698 -53.48 16.98 7.45
CA ASP A 698 -54.93 17.07 7.34
C ASP A 698 -55.61 15.97 8.17
N GLU A 699 -56.63 16.38 8.93
CA GLU A 699 -57.55 15.52 9.69
C GLU A 699 -58.43 14.70 8.73
N ASP A 700 -58.48 13.38 8.95
CA ASP A 700 -59.69 12.53 8.86
C ASP A 700 -59.45 11.15 9.50
#